data_AF-A0A419YLV1-F1
#
_entry.id   AF-A0A419YLV1-F1
#
_cell.length_a   1.000
_cell.length_b   1.000
_cell.length_c   1.000
_cell.angle_alpha   90.00
_cell.angle_beta   90.00
_cell.angle_gamma   90.00
#
_symmetry.space_group_name_H-M   'P 1'
#
loop_
_entity.id
_entity.type
_entity.pdbx_description
1 polymer ?
#
loop_
_entity_poly.entity_id
_entity_poly.type
_entity_poly.pdbx_seq_one_letter_code
_entity_poly.pdbx_strand_id
1 'polypeptide(L)'
;MNSFPARNATHGSSGYAAVPEQPGAPTVPASLPAGWGPGSSGTIYDYIRVATFAIGPDGRIAQWSDRAAEFFGVPAAEAVGADPITAFIPRELWQRGRARLERILAGEEWVGTAPYRDLSGAESLAEVYAMPASADGSATCLAVDLGRLRAIETDLAASEAVIGQTPTGFFLFDCDLKLQRVNAAFAASVGRSPAALQGLAPGDVFRPADADRLLLSLRKVLTGQEPVLDLRLTGPVRTDRGTSARDEEQRTWAVSLYRLTASGGRPIGVAGQVQDVTSRHIAEREAAGVRRNLALLNEASTHIGSTLDLETTAKELLDVIVPQFCDVATVDLYSVLLTGDSTPQGAHPESGELRRVAVSSVVGNAPSVLGSERGGVQVAEAGGTLCYPPRSPHARALRTGRSVVPQPGPDPLLRSTLVVPLVARDQVLGLVQLSRAIGSEPFDAREVAIAEELVARAAVCVDNARLYRREHERALILQRSLLPPGNPAASGLEIARRYLPSNNNTEVGGDWFDVIPLPGSRTALVIGDVMGRGLRAAVAMGQLRTAVRTLAMLDVDPADVLSALDEIARGLGNDDWAESGAELYLATCVYAVYDAVKQRCTFANAGHLPPVLLAPGEAARMLDVPPGLPLGVGGEPFEEVTVDLPEGAVLGLYTDGLVESRKHQLDEGLKAFRTSLTNGSDRLEELCDQVLDELNPHHGEDDIALLMAKVQALPKGSVGDWRFPSEPTSVAKAREAACGWLLERGLDELVDTSELLVSELVTNALRHGRGEIRLRLLRDRTMVCEVWDDAYAQPRQRRAQETDEGGRGLQLVSLLAERWGSRRTPKGKIVWFELAL
;
A
#
# COMPACT_ATOMS: atom_id res chain seq x y z
N MET A 1 -29.69 56.30 19.39
CA MET A 1 -30.80 57.04 18.76
C MET A 1 -32.09 56.33 19.15
N ASN A 2 -32.94 57.02 19.92
CA ASN A 2 -34.33 56.73 20.35
C ASN A 2 -34.57 55.48 21.22
N SER A 3 -34.86 55.54 22.54
CA SER A 3 -35.96 56.20 23.29
C SER A 3 -37.33 55.60 22.91
N PHE A 4 -38.23 55.07 23.78
CA PHE A 4 -38.62 55.31 25.18
C PHE A 4 -39.54 54.12 25.66
N PRO A 5 -40.12 54.07 26.89
CA PRO A 5 -40.31 52.86 27.70
C PRO A 5 -41.80 52.51 27.98
N ALA A 6 -42.04 51.42 28.70
CA ALA A 6 -43.36 51.11 29.27
C ALA A 6 -43.30 50.95 30.81
N ARG A 7 -44.32 51.53 31.43
CA ARG A 7 -44.58 51.82 32.84
C ARG A 7 -45.17 50.63 33.63
N ASN A 8 -45.16 50.81 34.97
CA ASN A 8 -46.11 50.29 35.99
C ASN A 8 -45.90 48.84 36.46
N ALA A 9 -46.11 48.46 37.73
CA ALA A 9 -46.72 49.13 38.88
C ALA A 9 -46.15 48.59 40.20
N THR A 10 -46.12 49.47 41.18
CA THR A 10 -46.02 49.28 42.63
C THR A 10 -47.13 48.40 43.21
N HIS A 11 -46.79 47.43 44.07
CA HIS A 11 -47.68 47.02 45.16
C HIS A 11 -46.94 47.06 46.50
N GLY A 12 -47.52 47.82 47.42
CA GLY A 12 -46.95 48.15 48.71
C GLY A 12 -47.07 47.03 49.73
N SER A 13 -46.00 46.87 50.50
CA SER A 13 -45.99 46.19 51.78
C SER A 13 -46.65 47.09 52.84
N SER A 14 -47.89 46.80 53.23
CA SER A 14 -48.44 47.34 54.47
C SER A 14 -48.04 46.43 55.63
N GLY A 15 -47.02 46.85 56.37
CA GLY A 15 -46.76 46.33 57.71
C GLY A 15 -47.90 46.72 58.64
N TYR A 16 -48.39 45.75 59.41
CA TYR A 16 -49.10 46.04 60.65
C TYR A 16 -48.20 45.66 61.82
N ALA A 17 -48.00 46.67 62.67
CA ALA A 17 -47.12 46.69 63.81
C ALA A 17 -47.58 45.75 64.93
N ALA A 18 -46.59 45.18 65.63
CA ALA A 18 -46.77 44.47 66.87
C ALA A 18 -47.34 45.39 67.97
N VAL A 19 -48.35 44.91 68.70
CA VAL A 19 -48.90 45.52 69.91
C VAL A 19 -48.37 44.72 71.12
N PRO A 20 -47.98 45.36 72.23
CA PRO A 20 -47.22 44.71 73.31
C PRO A 20 -48.08 43.86 74.24
N GLU A 21 -47.42 42.85 74.83
CA GLU A 21 -47.94 41.83 75.73
C GLU A 21 -48.76 42.37 76.92
N GLN A 22 -49.96 41.80 77.11
CA GLN A 22 -50.67 41.83 78.40
C GLN A 22 -50.44 40.48 79.13
N PRO A 23 -50.06 40.49 80.43
CA PRO A 23 -49.83 39.27 81.19
C PRO A 23 -51.14 38.75 81.77
N GLY A 24 -51.58 37.57 81.34
CA GLY A 24 -52.71 36.85 81.96
C GLY A 24 -53.69 36.22 80.98
N ALA A 25 -53.24 35.29 80.13
CA ALA A 25 -54.10 34.40 79.35
C ALA A 25 -53.60 32.95 79.50
N PRO A 26 -54.50 31.95 79.58
CA PRO A 26 -54.14 30.56 79.87
C PRO A 26 -53.31 29.96 78.72
N THR A 27 -52.28 29.20 79.09
CA THR A 27 -51.41 28.44 78.20
C THR A 27 -52.20 27.49 77.30
N VAL A 28 -52.21 27.75 76.00
CA VAL A 28 -52.67 26.81 74.96
C VAL A 28 -51.53 25.81 74.68
N PRO A 29 -51.76 24.49 74.73
CA PRO A 29 -50.70 23.53 74.45
C PRO A 29 -50.28 23.56 72.97
N ALA A 30 -48.96 23.56 72.76
CA ALA A 30 -48.31 23.49 71.46
C ALA A 30 -48.45 22.09 70.85
N SER A 31 -49.21 21.98 69.76
CA SER A 31 -49.01 21.10 68.58
C SER A 31 -50.35 20.85 67.88
N LEU A 32 -50.83 21.83 67.10
CA LEU A 32 -51.82 21.53 66.06
C LEU A 32 -51.07 20.86 64.89
N PRO A 33 -51.60 19.82 64.25
CA PRO A 33 -50.98 19.25 63.06
C PRO A 33 -50.83 20.36 62.01
N ALA A 34 -49.66 20.45 61.37
CA ALA A 34 -49.35 21.41 60.31
C ALA A 34 -50.19 21.24 59.02
N GLY A 35 -51.32 20.52 59.08
CA GLY A 35 -52.21 20.19 57.96
C GLY A 35 -53.42 21.12 57.81
N TRP A 36 -53.59 22.14 58.67
CA TRP A 36 -54.62 23.18 58.50
C TRP A 36 -53.96 24.51 58.12
N GLY A 37 -53.84 24.74 56.82
CA GLY A 37 -53.39 25.98 56.21
C GLY A 37 -54.14 26.21 54.88
N PRO A 38 -54.11 27.43 54.31
CA PRO A 38 -54.73 27.67 53.01
C PRO A 38 -54.11 26.73 51.97
N GLY A 39 -54.96 25.97 51.27
CA GLY A 39 -54.51 25.16 50.13
C GLY A 39 -53.88 26.06 49.08
N SER A 40 -52.76 25.62 48.48
CA SER A 40 -52.12 26.35 47.38
C SER A 40 -53.09 26.49 46.20
N SER A 41 -53.20 27.69 45.63
CA SER A 41 -53.97 27.97 44.41
C SER A 41 -53.60 27.00 43.28
N GLY A 42 -54.59 26.37 42.63
CA GLY A 42 -54.39 25.31 41.64
C GLY A 42 -54.76 23.91 42.13
N THR A 43 -55.80 23.80 42.96
CA THR A 43 -56.29 22.49 43.45
C THR A 43 -57.08 21.76 42.36
N ILE A 44 -57.28 20.45 42.49
CA ILE A 44 -58.10 19.66 41.52
C ILE A 44 -59.52 20.25 41.36
N TYR A 45 -60.02 20.94 42.38
CA TYR A 45 -61.32 21.63 42.36
C TYR A 45 -61.36 22.86 41.45
N ASP A 46 -60.20 23.43 41.09
CA ASP A 46 -60.10 24.49 40.08
C ASP A 46 -60.15 23.90 38.65
N TYR A 47 -59.73 22.64 38.48
CA TYR A 47 -59.82 21.89 37.22
C TYR A 47 -61.23 21.33 36.98
N ILE A 48 -61.86 20.77 38.01
CA ILE A 48 -63.15 20.07 37.94
C ILE A 48 -64.37 21.04 37.90
N ARG A 49 -64.18 22.30 38.28
CA ARG A 49 -65.21 23.36 38.40
C ARG A 49 -66.43 22.90 39.21
N VAL A 50 -66.50 23.36 40.46
CA VAL A 50 -67.52 22.91 41.43
C VAL A 50 -68.36 24.10 41.91
N ALA A 51 -69.67 23.91 42.01
CA ALA A 51 -70.63 24.89 42.50
C ALA A 51 -71.51 24.31 43.61
N THR A 52 -71.88 25.14 44.59
CA THR A 52 -72.81 24.75 45.66
C THR A 52 -74.00 25.69 45.72
N PHE A 53 -75.19 25.13 45.92
CA PHE A 53 -76.42 25.87 46.17
C PHE A 53 -77.33 25.09 47.12
N ALA A 54 -78.35 25.73 47.70
CA ALA A 54 -79.31 25.06 48.56
C ALA A 54 -80.74 25.41 48.14
N ILE A 55 -81.65 24.46 48.30
CA ILE A 55 -83.08 24.60 48.05
C ILE A 55 -83.80 24.56 49.40
N GLY A 56 -84.65 25.56 49.66
CA GLY A 56 -85.43 25.67 50.88
C GLY A 56 -86.65 24.72 50.93
N PRO A 57 -87.35 24.65 52.08
CA PRO A 57 -88.55 23.83 52.26
C PRO A 57 -89.69 24.18 51.30
N ASP A 58 -89.72 25.43 50.83
CA ASP A 58 -90.68 25.97 49.88
C ASP A 58 -90.36 25.60 48.42
N GLY A 59 -89.30 24.81 48.20
CA GLY A 59 -88.82 24.40 46.89
C GLY A 59 -88.11 25.49 46.10
N ARG A 60 -87.81 26.65 46.71
CA ARG A 60 -87.07 27.76 46.09
C ARG A 60 -85.60 27.73 46.46
N ILE A 61 -84.74 28.35 45.65
CA ILE A 61 -83.31 28.44 45.96
C ILE A 61 -83.12 29.31 47.20
N ALA A 62 -82.60 28.74 48.29
CA ALA A 62 -82.33 29.43 49.54
C ALA A 62 -80.91 30.02 49.60
N GLN A 63 -79.94 29.36 48.97
CA GLN A 63 -78.55 29.81 48.93
C GLN A 63 -77.92 29.55 47.55
N TRP A 64 -77.06 30.46 47.13
CA TRP A 64 -76.37 30.40 45.84
C TRP A 64 -74.93 30.91 46.02
N SER A 65 -73.94 30.07 45.78
CA SER A 65 -72.52 30.47 45.90
C SER A 65 -72.05 31.31 44.70
N ASP A 66 -70.99 32.10 44.88
CA ASP A 66 -70.36 32.83 43.78
C ASP A 66 -69.89 31.88 42.66
N ARG A 67 -69.38 30.69 43.05
CA ARG A 67 -69.06 29.64 42.07
C ARG A 67 -70.29 29.11 41.35
N ALA A 68 -71.47 29.04 41.98
CA ALA A 68 -72.71 28.68 41.29
C ALA A 68 -73.16 29.77 40.29
N ALA A 69 -72.95 31.04 40.62
CA ALA A 69 -73.22 32.14 39.69
C ALA A 69 -72.33 32.07 38.45
N GLU A 70 -71.04 31.78 38.63
CA GLU A 70 -70.14 31.55 37.52
C GLU A 70 -70.50 30.27 36.74
N PHE A 71 -70.81 29.17 37.45
CA PHE A 71 -71.07 27.85 36.87
C PHE A 71 -72.31 27.85 35.97
N PHE A 72 -73.45 28.29 36.49
CA PHE A 72 -74.73 28.28 35.77
C PHE A 72 -75.03 29.59 35.02
N GLY A 73 -74.18 30.61 35.18
CA GLY A 73 -74.35 31.91 34.53
C GLY A 73 -75.51 32.77 35.05
N VAL A 74 -76.05 32.45 36.23
CA VAL A 74 -77.16 33.18 36.87
C VAL A 74 -76.62 33.90 38.11
N PRO A 75 -76.69 35.26 38.17
CA PRO A 75 -76.26 36.01 39.35
C PRO A 75 -77.03 35.60 40.61
N ALA A 76 -76.37 35.59 41.78
CA ALA A 76 -77.00 35.19 43.04
C ALA A 76 -78.26 36.02 43.38
N ALA A 77 -78.28 37.30 43.00
CA ALA A 77 -79.42 38.20 43.19
C ALA A 77 -80.68 37.77 42.41
N GLU A 78 -80.51 37.06 41.30
CA GLU A 78 -81.62 36.55 40.47
C GLU A 78 -81.97 35.10 40.82
N ALA A 79 -81.00 34.33 41.30
CA ALA A 79 -81.18 32.93 41.65
C ALA A 79 -81.88 32.73 43.00
N VAL A 80 -81.51 33.49 44.05
CA VAL A 80 -82.08 33.29 45.40
C VAL A 80 -83.56 33.68 45.43
N GLY A 81 -84.42 32.77 45.89
CA GLY A 81 -85.88 32.90 45.89
C GLY A 81 -86.55 32.47 44.56
N ALA A 82 -85.78 32.19 43.51
CA ALA A 82 -86.32 31.67 42.25
C ALA A 82 -86.65 30.17 42.32
N ASP A 83 -87.50 29.72 41.40
CA ASP A 83 -87.75 28.29 41.17
C ASP A 83 -86.52 27.69 40.45
N PRO A 84 -85.80 26.74 41.07
CA PRO A 84 -84.55 26.18 40.51
C PRO A 84 -84.75 25.53 39.15
N ILE A 85 -85.95 25.02 38.85
CA ILE A 85 -86.25 24.40 37.57
C ILE A 85 -86.31 25.44 36.47
N THR A 86 -86.88 26.61 36.73
CA THR A 86 -86.97 27.68 35.74
C THR A 86 -85.70 28.54 35.66
N ALA A 87 -84.91 28.57 36.73
CA ALA A 87 -83.76 29.46 36.86
C ALA A 87 -82.57 29.03 36.00
N PHE A 88 -82.23 27.73 35.99
CA PHE A 88 -81.02 27.26 35.29
C PHE A 88 -81.17 25.90 34.59
N ILE A 89 -82.33 25.25 34.65
CA ILE A 89 -82.60 24.01 33.90
C ILE A 89 -83.25 24.35 32.54
N PRO A 90 -82.80 23.74 31.42
CA PRO A 90 -83.41 23.93 30.11
C PRO A 90 -84.92 23.63 30.09
N ARG A 91 -85.66 24.41 29.28
CA ARG A 91 -87.15 24.39 29.25
C ARG A 91 -87.72 23.01 28.93
N GLU A 92 -87.01 22.24 28.11
CA GLU A 92 -87.40 20.92 27.64
C GLU A 92 -87.44 19.89 28.79
N LEU A 93 -86.74 20.17 29.90
CA LEU A 93 -86.62 19.28 31.05
C LEU A 93 -87.44 19.70 32.26
N TRP A 94 -88.21 20.80 32.18
CA TRP A 94 -88.93 21.35 33.34
C TRP A 94 -89.89 20.35 34.00
N GLN A 95 -90.64 19.56 33.22
CA GLN A 95 -91.53 18.54 33.78
C GLN A 95 -90.77 17.47 34.58
N ARG A 96 -89.64 16.98 34.05
CA ARG A 96 -88.81 15.98 34.71
C ARG A 96 -88.10 16.56 35.94
N GLY A 97 -87.61 17.79 35.82
CA GLY A 97 -86.97 18.53 36.90
C GLY A 97 -87.91 18.73 38.09
N ARG A 98 -89.17 19.13 37.85
CA ARG A 98 -90.19 19.28 38.90
C ARG A 98 -90.49 17.98 39.63
N ALA A 99 -90.74 16.90 38.89
CA ALA A 99 -90.98 15.59 39.49
C ALA A 99 -89.79 15.11 40.34
N ARG A 100 -88.56 15.47 39.95
CA ARG A 100 -87.37 15.14 40.76
C ARG A 100 -87.24 16.03 41.99
N LEU A 101 -87.51 17.33 41.86
CA LEU A 101 -87.49 18.28 42.97
C LEU A 101 -88.46 17.86 44.08
N GLU A 102 -89.69 17.46 43.73
CA GLU A 102 -90.67 16.97 44.71
C GLU A 102 -90.17 15.76 45.49
N ARG A 103 -89.48 14.82 44.82
CA ARG A 103 -88.90 13.63 45.47
C ARG A 103 -87.72 13.99 46.39
N ILE A 104 -86.89 14.95 45.98
CA ILE A 104 -85.77 15.44 46.78
C ILE A 104 -86.29 16.12 48.06
N LEU A 105 -87.30 16.99 47.96
CA LEU A 105 -87.91 17.65 49.11
C LEU A 105 -88.67 16.66 50.02
N ALA A 106 -89.15 15.53 49.48
CA ALA A 106 -89.71 14.42 50.24
C ALA A 106 -88.65 13.57 50.97
N GLY A 107 -87.37 13.93 50.88
CA GLY A 107 -86.27 13.29 51.60
C GLY A 107 -85.48 12.26 50.79
N GLU A 108 -85.70 12.14 49.48
CA GLU A 108 -84.94 11.23 48.62
C GLU A 108 -83.62 11.87 48.14
N GLU A 109 -82.48 11.30 48.53
CA GLU A 109 -81.18 11.70 47.98
C GLU A 109 -81.13 11.48 46.47
N TRP A 110 -80.52 12.42 45.74
CA TRP A 110 -80.34 12.28 44.30
C TRP A 110 -78.92 12.58 43.86
N VAL A 111 -78.38 11.66 43.06
CA VAL A 111 -77.21 11.90 42.24
C VAL A 111 -77.62 11.67 40.80
N GLY A 112 -77.38 12.65 39.94
CA GLY A 112 -77.65 12.48 38.51
C GLY A 112 -77.17 13.63 37.66
N THR A 113 -77.22 13.43 36.36
CA THR A 113 -76.70 14.38 35.38
C THR A 113 -77.81 15.30 34.87
N ALA A 114 -77.56 16.61 34.87
CA ALA A 114 -78.46 17.61 34.30
C ALA A 114 -77.69 18.53 33.34
N PRO A 115 -78.22 18.82 32.14
CA PRO A 115 -77.62 19.82 31.28
C PRO A 115 -77.82 21.23 31.87
N TYR A 116 -76.81 22.07 31.71
CA TYR A 116 -76.87 23.49 32.06
C TYR A 116 -76.23 24.32 30.95
N ARG A 117 -76.52 25.63 30.95
CA ARG A 117 -75.85 26.60 30.08
C ARG A 117 -74.88 27.43 30.90
N ASP A 118 -73.66 27.59 30.42
CA ASP A 118 -72.68 28.45 31.07
C ASP A 118 -72.85 29.94 30.67
N LEU A 119 -72.02 30.82 31.23
CA LEU A 119 -72.00 32.26 30.92
C LEU A 119 -71.77 32.59 29.43
N SER A 120 -71.19 31.67 28.65
CA SER A 120 -70.97 31.84 27.21
C SER A 120 -72.15 31.36 26.37
N GLY A 121 -73.17 30.76 26.99
CA GLY A 121 -74.34 30.18 26.35
C GLY A 121 -74.11 28.77 25.82
N ALA A 122 -72.98 28.13 26.11
CA ALA A 122 -72.69 26.76 25.72
C ALA A 122 -73.40 25.76 26.63
N GLU A 123 -73.98 24.71 26.05
CA GLU A 123 -74.61 23.62 26.81
C GLU A 123 -73.53 22.62 27.27
N SER A 124 -73.50 22.32 28.56
CA SER A 124 -72.65 21.29 29.16
C SER A 124 -73.48 20.42 30.13
N LEU A 125 -72.89 19.34 30.64
CA LEU A 125 -73.52 18.44 31.61
C LEU A 125 -72.90 18.66 32.99
N ALA A 126 -73.76 18.86 34.00
CA ALA A 126 -73.35 18.84 35.39
C ALA A 126 -73.81 17.53 36.03
N GLU A 127 -72.97 16.94 36.87
CA GLU A 127 -73.41 15.96 37.86
C GLU A 127 -73.83 16.70 39.12
N VAL A 128 -75.09 16.53 39.51
CA VAL A 128 -75.69 17.23 40.64
C VAL A 128 -75.99 16.23 41.74
N TYR A 129 -75.41 16.47 42.90
CA TYR A 129 -75.66 15.75 44.14
C TYR A 129 -76.60 16.60 44.98
N ALA A 130 -77.87 16.20 45.08
CA ALA A 130 -78.85 16.85 45.93
C ALA A 130 -79.06 16.00 47.19
N MET A 131 -78.60 16.53 48.32
CA MET A 131 -78.63 15.91 49.64
C MET A 131 -79.73 16.57 50.47
N PRO A 132 -80.86 15.89 50.76
CA PRO A 132 -81.91 16.45 51.60
C PRO A 132 -81.46 16.60 53.05
N ALA A 133 -81.85 17.70 53.69
CA ALA A 133 -81.61 17.94 55.11
C ALA A 133 -82.65 17.20 55.95
N SER A 134 -82.20 16.50 56.99
CA SER A 134 -83.01 15.52 57.74
C SER A 134 -84.18 16.11 58.56
N ALA A 135 -84.31 17.44 58.68
CA ALA A 135 -85.27 18.07 59.58
C ALA A 135 -86.40 18.86 58.89
N ASP A 136 -86.12 19.56 57.79
CA ASP A 136 -86.99 20.67 57.35
C ASP A 136 -87.40 20.60 55.87
N GLY A 137 -87.15 19.49 55.16
CA GLY A 137 -87.53 19.35 53.74
C GLY A 137 -86.73 20.24 52.78
N SER A 138 -85.61 20.81 53.21
CA SER A 138 -84.64 21.53 52.36
C SER A 138 -83.60 20.57 51.77
N ALA A 139 -82.83 20.99 50.76
CA ALA A 139 -81.73 20.20 50.20
C ALA A 139 -80.47 21.03 49.91
N THR A 140 -79.30 20.48 50.17
CA THR A 140 -78.01 21.04 49.75
C THR A 140 -77.55 20.36 48.48
N CYS A 141 -77.21 21.16 47.47
CA CYS A 141 -76.83 20.70 46.15
C CYS A 141 -75.37 21.03 45.84
N LEU A 142 -74.63 20.03 45.37
CA LEU A 142 -73.29 20.17 44.81
C LEU A 142 -73.37 19.86 43.31
N ALA A 143 -72.94 20.78 42.46
CA ALA A 143 -72.86 20.60 41.02
C ALA A 143 -71.40 20.56 40.57
N VAL A 144 -71.07 19.58 39.73
CA VAL A 144 -69.73 19.35 39.19
C VAL A 144 -69.81 19.30 37.66
N ASP A 145 -68.91 19.99 36.96
CA ASP A 145 -68.85 19.95 35.49
C ASP A 145 -68.36 18.58 35.02
N LEU A 146 -69.28 17.77 34.51
CA LEU A 146 -69.00 16.40 34.09
C LEU A 146 -68.14 16.36 32.82
N GLY A 147 -68.21 17.40 31.97
CA GLY A 147 -67.38 17.52 30.77
C GLY A 147 -65.90 17.67 31.14
N ARG A 148 -65.60 18.54 32.12
CA ARG A 148 -64.24 18.71 32.64
C ARG A 148 -63.77 17.52 33.47
N LEU A 149 -64.64 16.94 34.30
CA LEU A 149 -64.32 15.73 35.06
C LEU A 149 -63.91 14.59 34.12
N ARG A 150 -64.70 14.34 33.06
CA ARG A 150 -64.38 13.31 32.05
C ARG A 150 -63.11 13.61 31.27
N ALA A 151 -62.82 14.88 30.99
CA ALA A 151 -61.55 15.26 30.35
C ALA A 151 -60.36 14.90 31.26
N ILE A 152 -60.46 15.17 32.56
CA ILE A 152 -59.43 14.80 33.55
C ILE A 152 -59.32 13.29 33.70
N GLU A 153 -60.44 12.56 33.75
CA GLU A 153 -60.44 11.09 33.74
C GLU A 153 -59.76 10.54 32.48
N THR A 154 -60.04 11.15 31.32
CA THR A 154 -59.43 10.76 30.05
C THR A 154 -57.92 11.06 30.05
N ASP A 155 -57.50 12.23 30.53
CA ASP A 155 -56.09 12.61 30.63
C ASP A 155 -55.34 11.75 31.66
N LEU A 156 -55.98 11.41 32.78
CA LEU A 156 -55.43 10.52 33.80
C LEU A 156 -55.31 9.09 33.27
N ALA A 157 -56.35 8.57 32.61
CA ALA A 157 -56.33 7.26 31.98
C ALA A 157 -55.29 7.20 30.85
N ALA A 158 -55.15 8.26 30.06
CA ALA A 158 -54.11 8.37 29.04
C ALA A 158 -52.71 8.41 29.65
N SER A 159 -52.50 9.18 30.73
CA SER A 159 -51.24 9.21 31.48
C SER A 159 -50.91 7.85 32.08
N GLU A 160 -51.90 7.15 32.65
CA GLU A 160 -51.73 5.82 33.21
C GLU A 160 -51.44 4.76 32.13
N ALA A 161 -52.06 4.86 30.96
CA ALA A 161 -51.72 4.01 29.82
C ALA A 161 -50.28 4.27 29.33
N VAL A 162 -49.88 5.54 29.17
CA VAL A 162 -48.52 5.90 28.72
C VAL A 162 -47.45 5.49 29.73
N ILE A 163 -47.68 5.68 31.03
CA ILE A 163 -46.70 5.31 32.04
C ILE A 163 -46.72 3.79 32.30
N GLY A 164 -47.89 3.19 32.46
CA GLY A 164 -48.06 1.81 32.93
C GLY A 164 -47.98 0.73 31.84
N GLN A 165 -48.46 1.01 30.64
CA GLN A 165 -48.61 -0.01 29.58
C GLN A 165 -47.58 0.12 28.45
N THR A 166 -46.85 1.24 28.37
CA THR A 166 -45.82 1.41 27.34
C THR A 166 -44.63 0.45 27.59
N PRO A 167 -44.12 -0.22 26.55
CA PRO A 167 -42.97 -1.13 26.67
C PRO A 167 -41.63 -0.41 26.96
N THR A 168 -41.64 0.92 27.09
CA THR A 168 -40.46 1.72 27.40
C THR A 168 -40.40 1.98 28.90
N GLY A 169 -39.21 1.98 29.49
CA GLY A 169 -39.05 2.32 30.90
C GLY A 169 -39.44 3.77 31.15
N PHE A 170 -40.19 4.03 32.22
CA PHE A 170 -40.54 5.36 32.68
C PHE A 170 -40.23 5.52 34.16
N PHE A 171 -39.71 6.69 34.51
CA PHE A 171 -39.51 7.10 35.90
C PHE A 171 -39.85 8.58 36.11
N LEU A 172 -40.12 8.94 37.36
CA LEU A 172 -40.38 10.30 37.80
C LEU A 172 -39.53 10.59 39.04
N PHE A 173 -38.70 11.62 38.96
CA PHE A 173 -37.98 12.19 40.10
C PHE A 173 -38.71 13.43 40.62
N ASP A 174 -38.75 13.62 41.94
CA ASP A 174 -39.16 14.89 42.55
C ASP A 174 -38.06 15.97 42.47
N CYS A 175 -38.32 17.13 43.07
CA CYS A 175 -37.35 18.23 43.14
C CYS A 175 -36.10 17.90 43.98
N ASP A 176 -36.17 16.92 44.88
CA ASP A 176 -35.05 16.43 45.69
C ASP A 176 -34.28 15.29 45.01
N LEU A 177 -34.62 15.00 43.74
CA LEU A 177 -34.04 13.94 42.91
C LEU A 177 -34.19 12.55 43.53
N LYS A 178 -35.35 12.30 44.16
CA LYS A 178 -35.79 10.97 44.60
C LYS A 178 -36.85 10.40 43.68
N LEU A 179 -36.76 9.11 43.40
CA LEU A 179 -37.71 8.40 42.54
C LEU A 179 -39.09 8.34 43.20
N GLN A 180 -40.09 8.99 42.61
CA GLN A 180 -41.46 8.98 43.08
C GLN A 180 -42.30 7.89 42.42
N ARG A 181 -42.06 7.65 41.13
CA ARG A 181 -42.84 6.69 40.34
C ARG A 181 -41.95 6.02 39.30
N VAL A 182 -42.15 4.73 39.10
CA VAL A 182 -41.53 3.95 38.02
C VAL A 182 -42.55 2.98 37.44
N ASN A 183 -42.39 2.59 36.18
CA ASN A 183 -43.20 1.54 35.58
C ASN A 183 -42.50 0.17 35.62
N ALA A 184 -43.25 -0.89 35.31
CA ALA A 184 -42.73 -2.26 35.31
C ALA A 184 -41.57 -2.45 34.31
N ALA A 185 -41.62 -1.77 33.15
CA ALA A 185 -40.57 -1.84 32.14
C ALA A 185 -39.21 -1.30 32.63
N PHE A 186 -39.20 -0.15 33.34
CA PHE A 186 -37.98 0.38 33.93
C PHE A 186 -37.49 -0.49 35.08
N ALA A 187 -38.40 -0.95 35.95
CA ALA A 187 -38.05 -1.80 37.08
C ALA A 187 -37.38 -3.12 36.61
N ALA A 188 -37.95 -3.75 35.57
CA ALA A 188 -37.39 -4.95 34.96
C ALA A 188 -36.02 -4.70 34.30
N SER A 189 -35.80 -3.54 33.68
CA SER A 189 -34.53 -3.24 33.01
C SER A 189 -33.37 -3.04 33.99
N VAL A 190 -33.65 -2.58 35.22
CA VAL A 190 -32.65 -2.47 36.30
C VAL A 190 -32.67 -3.66 37.28
N GLY A 191 -33.49 -4.68 37.02
CA GLY A 191 -33.54 -5.92 37.78
C GLY A 191 -34.16 -5.81 39.19
N ARG A 192 -35.03 -4.82 39.44
CA ARG A 192 -35.70 -4.61 40.74
C ARG A 192 -37.23 -4.53 40.60
N SER A 193 -37.96 -4.59 41.72
CA SER A 193 -39.41 -4.34 41.72
C SER A 193 -39.72 -2.83 41.75
N PRO A 194 -40.86 -2.37 41.20
CA PRO A 194 -41.25 -0.96 41.23
C PRO A 194 -41.26 -0.35 42.64
N ALA A 195 -41.74 -1.11 43.63
CA ALA A 195 -41.83 -0.65 45.02
C ALA A 195 -40.44 -0.46 45.66
N ALA A 196 -39.46 -1.29 45.29
CA ALA A 196 -38.10 -1.21 45.81
C ALA A 196 -37.30 -0.01 45.26
N LEU A 197 -37.79 0.64 44.20
CA LEU A 197 -37.14 1.78 43.56
C LEU A 197 -37.65 3.14 44.08
N GLN A 198 -38.79 3.16 44.78
CA GLN A 198 -39.38 4.40 45.29
C GLN A 198 -38.54 4.99 46.42
N GLY A 199 -38.27 6.30 46.37
CA GLY A 199 -37.45 7.05 47.33
C GLY A 199 -35.93 6.97 47.12
N LEU A 200 -35.47 6.18 46.15
CA LEU A 200 -34.03 6.03 45.86
C LEU A 200 -33.48 7.20 45.04
N ALA A 201 -32.20 7.50 45.23
CA ALA A 201 -31.43 8.42 44.39
C ALA A 201 -30.70 7.66 43.27
N PRO A 202 -30.26 8.34 42.18
CA PRO A 202 -29.52 7.71 41.09
C PRO A 202 -28.30 6.87 41.53
N GLY A 203 -27.58 7.30 42.58
CA GLY A 203 -26.42 6.58 43.13
C GLY A 203 -26.74 5.25 43.80
N ASP A 204 -28.01 5.01 44.15
CA ASP A 204 -28.48 3.74 44.73
C ASP A 204 -28.81 2.70 43.63
N VAL A 205 -28.84 3.13 42.38
CA VAL A 205 -29.30 2.36 41.21
C VAL A 205 -28.18 2.16 40.17
N PHE A 206 -27.37 3.18 39.88
CA PHE A 206 -26.32 3.14 38.85
C PHE A 206 -24.90 3.18 39.46
N ARG A 207 -23.88 2.80 38.67
CA ARG A 207 -22.46 2.92 39.07
C ARG A 207 -22.07 4.39 39.30
N PRO A 208 -21.06 4.70 40.15
CA PRO A 208 -20.72 6.08 40.50
C PRO A 208 -20.55 7.02 39.31
N ALA A 209 -19.80 6.62 38.27
CA ALA A 209 -19.57 7.44 37.09
C ALA A 209 -20.86 7.74 36.29
N ASP A 210 -21.76 6.78 36.16
CA ASP A 210 -23.03 6.93 35.44
C ASP A 210 -24.10 7.65 36.29
N ALA A 211 -24.10 7.41 37.59
CA ALA A 211 -24.94 8.10 38.56
C ALA A 211 -24.61 9.60 38.59
N ASP A 212 -23.32 9.97 38.58
CA ASP A 212 -22.89 11.37 38.54
C ASP A 212 -23.32 12.05 37.24
N ARG A 213 -23.17 11.38 36.10
CA ARG A 213 -23.64 11.89 34.80
C ARG A 213 -25.14 12.09 34.78
N LEU A 214 -25.91 11.12 35.28
CA LEU A 214 -27.37 11.22 35.36
C LEU A 214 -27.81 12.34 36.32
N LEU A 215 -27.17 12.47 37.49
CA LEU A 215 -27.44 13.54 38.47
C LEU A 215 -27.21 14.92 37.88
N LEU A 216 -26.11 15.11 37.15
CA LEU A 216 -25.81 16.37 36.47
C LEU A 216 -26.88 16.71 35.42
N SER A 217 -27.30 15.73 34.62
CA SER A 217 -28.36 15.91 33.64
C SER A 217 -29.72 16.20 34.28
N LEU A 218 -30.08 15.50 35.36
CA LEU A 218 -31.33 15.75 36.11
C LEU A 218 -31.36 17.17 36.68
N ARG A 219 -30.27 17.63 37.32
CA ARG A 219 -30.16 19.01 37.82
C ARG A 219 -30.29 20.03 36.69
N LYS A 220 -29.61 19.81 35.57
CA LYS A 220 -29.68 20.69 34.39
C LYS A 220 -31.11 20.84 33.89
N VAL A 221 -31.87 19.76 33.78
CA VAL A 221 -33.28 19.78 33.33
C VAL A 221 -34.20 20.41 34.37
N LEU A 222 -33.95 20.21 35.66
CA LEU A 222 -34.76 20.80 36.73
C LEU A 222 -34.60 22.33 36.80
N THR A 223 -33.37 22.84 36.65
CA THR A 223 -33.08 24.29 36.65
C THR A 223 -33.35 24.95 35.31
N GLY A 224 -33.11 24.26 34.19
CA GLY A 224 -33.31 24.74 32.82
C GLY A 224 -34.72 24.49 32.29
N GLN A 225 -35.02 24.97 31.09
CA GLN A 225 -36.25 24.63 30.36
C GLN A 225 -36.02 23.62 29.23
N GLU A 226 -34.76 23.29 28.93
CA GLU A 226 -34.42 22.38 27.83
C GLU A 226 -34.41 20.90 28.27
N PRO A 227 -35.05 20.00 27.52
CA PRO A 227 -34.96 18.57 27.76
C PRO A 227 -33.56 18.04 27.41
N VAL A 228 -33.13 16.96 28.06
CA VAL A 228 -31.94 16.20 27.68
C VAL A 228 -32.40 14.94 26.97
N LEU A 229 -31.97 14.73 25.74
CA LEU A 229 -32.38 13.58 24.91
C LEU A 229 -31.19 12.65 24.69
N ASP A 230 -31.46 11.34 24.56
CA ASP A 230 -30.48 10.29 24.22
C ASP A 230 -29.22 10.26 25.11
N LEU A 231 -29.37 10.48 26.43
CA LEU A 231 -28.27 10.29 27.37
C LEU A 231 -27.94 8.80 27.48
N ARG A 232 -26.77 8.41 26.98
CA ARG A 232 -26.31 7.02 27.02
C ARG A 232 -25.60 6.68 28.33
N LEU A 233 -26.14 5.67 29.02
CA LEU A 233 -25.59 5.08 30.24
C LEU A 233 -25.35 3.59 30.00
N THR A 234 -24.21 3.06 30.45
CA THR A 234 -23.88 1.63 30.29
C THR A 234 -23.52 1.05 31.65
N GLY A 235 -24.21 -0.01 32.07
CA GLY A 235 -23.96 -0.61 33.38
C GLY A 235 -24.36 -2.08 33.47
N PRO A 236 -23.81 -2.81 34.45
CA PRO A 236 -24.19 -4.18 34.73
C PRO A 236 -25.57 -4.19 35.39
N VAL A 237 -26.41 -5.15 35.03
CA VAL A 237 -27.65 -5.40 35.74
C VAL A 237 -27.47 -6.59 36.66
N ARG A 238 -27.65 -6.39 37.96
CA ARG A 238 -27.76 -7.48 38.92
C ARG A 238 -29.16 -8.06 38.83
N THR A 239 -29.26 -9.31 38.39
CA THR A 239 -30.53 -10.04 38.47
C THR A 239 -30.70 -10.57 39.89
N ASP A 240 -31.90 -10.44 40.47
CA ASP A 240 -32.23 -10.86 41.84
C ASP A 240 -32.20 -12.40 42.02
N ARG A 241 -31.80 -13.16 40.99
CA ARG A 241 -31.57 -14.60 41.07
C ARG A 241 -30.12 -14.79 41.46
N GLY A 242 -29.87 -15.35 42.64
CA GLY A 242 -28.53 -15.53 43.22
C GLY A 242 -27.54 -16.29 42.34
N THR A 243 -26.90 -15.62 41.39
CA THR A 243 -25.79 -16.10 40.57
C THR A 243 -24.53 -15.28 40.83
N SER A 244 -23.40 -15.97 40.78
CA SER A 244 -22.05 -15.45 40.98
C SER A 244 -21.77 -14.21 40.12
N ALA A 245 -20.85 -13.35 40.59
CA ALA A 245 -20.37 -12.12 39.91
C ALA A 245 -19.81 -12.28 38.48
N ARG A 246 -19.88 -13.49 37.88
CA ARG A 246 -19.48 -13.78 36.51
C ARG A 246 -20.57 -13.56 35.45
N ASP A 247 -21.84 -13.46 35.84
CA ASP A 247 -22.97 -13.25 34.91
C ASP A 247 -23.57 -11.83 35.03
N GLU A 248 -22.71 -10.80 35.14
CA GLU A 248 -23.15 -9.40 35.01
C GLU A 248 -23.38 -9.07 33.53
N GLU A 249 -24.65 -9.11 33.09
CA GLU A 249 -25.02 -8.68 31.74
C GLU A 249 -24.85 -7.15 31.62
N GLN A 250 -23.98 -6.69 30.72
CA GLN A 250 -23.77 -5.28 30.42
C GLN A 250 -24.92 -4.77 29.55
N ARG A 251 -25.70 -3.83 30.07
CA ARG A 251 -26.78 -3.17 29.33
C ARG A 251 -26.45 -1.72 29.03
N THR A 252 -26.94 -1.24 27.90
CA THR A 252 -26.85 0.16 27.49
C THR A 252 -28.23 0.75 27.37
N TRP A 253 -28.47 1.86 28.06
CA TRP A 253 -29.73 2.58 28.06
C TRP A 253 -29.60 3.93 27.39
N ALA A 254 -30.61 4.30 26.62
CA ALA A 254 -30.83 5.67 26.15
C ALA A 254 -31.89 6.33 27.06
N VAL A 255 -31.50 7.40 27.75
CA VAL A 255 -32.35 8.11 28.71
C VAL A 255 -32.70 9.50 28.18
N SER A 256 -33.99 9.79 28.08
CA SER A 256 -34.51 11.12 27.76
C SER A 256 -35.20 11.71 28.98
N LEU A 257 -34.86 12.94 29.34
CA LEU A 257 -35.28 13.63 30.55
C LEU A 257 -36.07 14.89 30.20
N TYR A 258 -37.23 15.03 30.83
CA TYR A 258 -38.20 16.10 30.60
C TYR A 258 -38.59 16.75 31.92
N ARG A 259 -38.64 18.09 31.95
CA ARG A 259 -39.05 18.84 33.14
C ARG A 259 -40.56 18.72 33.35
N LEU A 260 -40.98 18.41 34.57
CA LEU A 260 -42.38 18.43 34.97
C LEU A 260 -42.72 19.75 35.65
N THR A 261 -43.79 20.39 35.21
CA THR A 261 -44.27 21.67 35.74
C THR A 261 -45.71 21.60 36.19
N ALA A 262 -46.02 22.18 37.35
CA ALA A 262 -47.39 22.42 37.79
C ALA A 262 -48.03 23.62 37.08
N SER A 263 -49.33 23.79 37.27
CA SER A 263 -50.11 24.96 36.86
C SER A 263 -49.43 26.24 37.36
N GLY A 264 -49.06 27.15 36.45
CA GLY A 264 -48.28 28.35 36.77
C GLY A 264 -46.76 28.24 36.54
N GLY A 265 -46.26 27.13 35.97
CA GLY A 265 -44.87 27.00 35.50
C GLY A 265 -43.84 26.61 36.57
N ARG A 266 -44.28 26.34 37.81
CA ARG A 266 -43.42 25.87 38.90
C ARG A 266 -42.92 24.44 38.62
N PRO A 267 -41.61 24.14 38.70
CA PRO A 267 -41.13 22.77 38.56
C PRO A 267 -41.63 21.91 39.73
N ILE A 268 -42.06 20.69 39.41
CA ILE A 268 -42.47 19.67 40.39
C ILE A 268 -41.63 18.40 40.32
N GLY A 269 -40.73 18.29 39.33
CA GLY A 269 -39.85 17.15 39.17
C GLY A 269 -39.27 16.99 37.76
N VAL A 270 -38.70 15.83 37.49
CA VAL A 270 -38.18 15.43 36.17
C VAL A 270 -38.74 14.05 35.80
N ALA A 271 -39.41 13.94 34.67
CA ALA A 271 -39.80 12.67 34.09
C ALA A 271 -38.67 12.15 33.20
N GLY A 272 -38.44 10.84 33.22
CA GLY A 272 -37.49 10.19 32.34
C GLY A 272 -38.11 9.02 31.59
N GLN A 273 -37.72 8.88 30.34
CA GLN A 273 -37.99 7.73 29.50
C GLN A 273 -36.68 6.98 29.23
N VAL A 274 -36.71 5.65 29.35
CA VAL A 274 -35.55 4.77 29.26
C VAL A 274 -35.80 3.67 28.24
N GLN A 275 -34.98 3.64 27.20
CA GLN A 275 -34.97 2.57 26.21
C GLN A 275 -33.74 1.68 26.42
N ASP A 276 -33.95 0.36 26.45
CA ASP A 276 -32.86 -0.60 26.36
C ASP A 276 -32.38 -0.64 24.90
N VAL A 277 -31.19 -0.13 24.66
CA VAL A 277 -30.55 -0.07 23.34
C VAL A 277 -29.38 -1.04 23.26
N THR A 278 -29.29 -2.02 24.16
CA THR A 278 -28.15 -2.94 24.25
C THR A 278 -27.90 -3.67 22.92
N SER A 279 -28.93 -4.33 22.36
CA SER A 279 -28.80 -5.04 21.07
C SER A 279 -28.44 -4.11 19.92
N ARG A 280 -29.00 -2.90 19.90
CA ARG A 280 -28.70 -1.89 18.89
C ARG A 280 -27.26 -1.39 18.99
N HIS A 281 -26.78 -1.12 20.20
CA HIS A 281 -25.43 -0.66 20.47
C HIS A 281 -24.37 -1.72 20.16
N ILE A 282 -24.67 -3.00 20.47
CA ILE A 282 -23.83 -4.14 20.06
C ILE A 282 -23.78 -4.24 18.53
N ALA A 283 -24.93 -4.22 17.86
CA ALA A 283 -25.00 -4.28 16.40
C ALA A 283 -24.29 -3.09 15.72
N GLU A 284 -24.45 -1.86 16.25
CA GLU A 284 -23.74 -0.67 15.74
C GLU A 284 -22.22 -0.79 15.92
N ARG A 285 -21.75 -1.32 17.06
CA ARG A 285 -20.32 -1.59 17.30
C ARG A 285 -19.79 -2.67 16.38
N GLU A 286 -20.51 -3.78 16.21
CA GLU A 286 -20.13 -4.86 15.31
C GLU A 286 -20.08 -4.37 13.85
N ALA A 287 -21.07 -3.60 13.41
CA ALA A 287 -21.10 -3.02 12.07
C ALA A 287 -19.95 -2.04 11.86
N ALA A 288 -19.62 -1.21 12.86
CA ALA A 288 -18.46 -0.32 12.81
C ALA A 288 -17.14 -1.10 12.73
N GLY A 289 -17.00 -2.20 13.47
CA GLY A 289 -15.85 -3.10 13.40
C GLY A 289 -15.72 -3.77 12.04
N VAL A 290 -16.80 -4.34 11.50
CA VAL A 290 -16.82 -4.94 10.16
C VAL A 290 -16.43 -3.92 9.09
N ARG A 291 -16.99 -2.71 9.14
CA ARG A 291 -16.65 -1.65 8.19
C ARG A 291 -15.17 -1.25 8.27
N ARG A 292 -14.60 -1.15 9.48
CA ARG A 292 -13.16 -0.88 9.66
C ARG A 292 -12.31 -2.01 9.06
N ASN A 293 -12.68 -3.26 9.32
CA ASN A 293 -11.93 -4.41 8.82
C ASN A 293 -11.98 -4.51 7.28
N LEU A 294 -13.14 -4.23 6.67
CA LEU A 294 -13.28 -4.17 5.21
C LEU A 294 -12.48 -3.02 4.60
N ALA A 295 -12.46 -1.85 5.24
CA ALA A 295 -11.66 -0.71 4.78
C ALA A 295 -10.16 -1.06 4.76
N LEU A 296 -9.68 -1.70 5.82
CA LEU A 296 -8.28 -2.11 5.95
C LEU A 296 -7.88 -3.19 4.93
N LEU A 297 -8.77 -4.16 4.64
CA LEU A 297 -8.55 -5.13 3.56
C LEU A 297 -8.55 -4.48 2.18
N ASN A 298 -9.36 -3.44 1.96
CA ASN A 298 -9.39 -2.73 0.69
C ASN A 298 -8.13 -1.87 0.49
N GLU A 299 -7.69 -1.17 1.53
CA GLU A 299 -6.43 -0.42 1.55
C GLU A 299 -5.24 -1.33 1.25
N ALA A 300 -5.19 -2.50 1.90
CA ALA A 300 -4.20 -3.53 1.64
C ALA A 300 -4.18 -3.98 0.16
N SER A 301 -5.35 -4.19 -0.48
CA SER A 301 -5.41 -4.54 -1.89
C SER A 301 -4.86 -3.46 -2.83
N THR A 302 -4.98 -2.19 -2.45
CA THR A 302 -4.50 -1.08 -3.28
C THR A 302 -3.03 -0.75 -3.08
N HIS A 303 -2.47 -1.03 -1.90
CA HIS A 303 -1.15 -0.57 -1.52
C HIS A 303 -0.08 -1.67 -1.52
N ILE A 304 -0.45 -2.91 -1.20
CA ILE A 304 0.51 -4.02 -1.08
C ILE A 304 0.84 -4.60 -2.45
N GLY A 305 2.13 -4.66 -2.77
CA GLY A 305 2.63 -5.18 -4.04
C GLY A 305 2.54 -4.14 -5.16
N SER A 306 2.61 -2.85 -4.81
CA SER A 306 2.69 -1.79 -5.82
C SER A 306 4.02 -1.83 -6.61
N THR A 307 5.02 -2.51 -6.04
CA THR A 307 6.34 -2.73 -6.64
C THR A 307 6.69 -4.22 -6.65
N LEU A 308 7.67 -4.59 -7.48
CA LEU A 308 8.27 -5.94 -7.51
C LEU A 308 9.53 -6.02 -6.63
N ASP A 309 9.54 -5.30 -5.51
CA ASP A 309 10.62 -5.31 -4.54
C ASP A 309 10.17 -5.90 -3.20
N LEU A 310 10.96 -6.85 -2.68
CA LEU A 310 10.65 -7.59 -1.47
C LEU A 310 10.62 -6.69 -0.23
N GLU A 311 11.54 -5.73 -0.13
CA GLU A 311 11.65 -4.85 1.03
C GLU A 311 10.54 -3.81 1.04
N THR A 312 10.25 -3.25 -0.14
CA THR A 312 9.15 -2.31 -0.35
C THR A 312 7.80 -2.96 -0.06
N THR A 313 7.54 -4.16 -0.58
CA THR A 313 6.29 -4.90 -0.30
C THR A 313 6.12 -5.21 1.19
N ALA A 314 7.22 -5.60 1.87
CA ALA A 314 7.19 -5.84 3.31
C ALA A 314 6.87 -4.56 4.10
N LYS A 315 7.40 -3.41 3.67
CA LYS A 315 7.11 -2.11 4.28
C LYS A 315 5.68 -1.65 4.03
N GLU A 316 5.17 -1.78 2.80
CA GLU A 316 3.77 -1.47 2.45
C GLU A 316 2.78 -2.22 3.34
N LEU A 317 3.04 -3.50 3.62
CA LEU A 317 2.23 -4.28 4.56
C LEU A 317 2.22 -3.65 5.96
N LEU A 318 3.39 -3.23 6.47
CA LEU A 318 3.50 -2.65 7.80
C LEU A 318 2.84 -1.28 7.90
N ASP A 319 2.93 -0.47 6.84
CA ASP A 319 2.32 0.85 6.75
C ASP A 319 0.78 0.79 6.76
N VAL A 320 0.19 -0.29 6.24
CA VAL A 320 -1.26 -0.54 6.32
C VAL A 320 -1.69 -1.03 7.71
N ILE A 321 -0.90 -1.91 8.33
CA ILE A 321 -1.26 -2.59 9.58
C ILE A 321 -1.00 -1.70 10.83
N VAL A 322 -0.01 -0.81 10.79
CA VAL A 322 0.37 0.06 11.90
C VAL A 322 0.00 1.51 11.57
N PRO A 323 -0.78 2.23 12.40
CA PRO A 323 -1.29 1.88 13.73
C PRO A 323 -2.66 1.17 13.72
N GLN A 324 -3.27 0.98 12.55
CA GLN A 324 -4.71 0.70 12.44
C GLN A 324 -5.15 -0.64 13.07
N PHE A 325 -4.27 -1.63 13.09
CA PHE A 325 -4.55 -3.00 13.55
C PHE A 325 -3.67 -3.43 14.73
N CYS A 326 -2.41 -2.98 14.78
CA CYS A 326 -1.49 -3.25 15.88
C CYS A 326 -0.50 -2.10 16.13
N ASP A 327 0.18 -2.17 17.28
CA ASP A 327 1.07 -1.10 17.76
C ASP A 327 2.53 -1.30 17.31
N VAL A 328 2.93 -2.57 17.08
CA VAL A 328 4.27 -2.95 16.61
C VAL A 328 4.16 -4.13 15.65
N ALA A 329 4.83 -4.05 14.50
CA ALA A 329 4.88 -5.13 13.54
C ALA A 329 6.27 -5.33 12.93
N THR A 330 6.61 -6.58 12.62
CA THR A 330 7.87 -6.95 11.92
C THR A 330 7.61 -7.98 10.83
N VAL A 331 8.39 -7.91 9.75
CA VAL A 331 8.41 -8.91 8.67
C VAL A 331 9.79 -9.56 8.62
N ASP A 332 9.84 -10.88 8.77
CA ASP A 332 11.07 -11.67 8.70
C ASP A 332 10.95 -12.70 7.57
N LEU A 333 11.86 -12.65 6.59
CA LEU A 333 11.89 -13.56 5.43
C LEU A 333 13.08 -14.51 5.52
N TYR A 334 13.02 -15.71 4.94
CA TYR A 334 14.21 -16.56 4.86
C TYR A 334 15.34 -15.89 4.06
N SER A 335 16.56 -15.91 4.60
CA SER A 335 17.72 -15.24 3.98
C SER A 335 18.05 -15.78 2.59
N VAL A 336 17.80 -17.08 2.36
CA VAL A 336 17.95 -17.74 1.04
C VAL A 336 17.06 -17.10 -0.03
N LEU A 337 15.92 -16.52 0.35
CA LEU A 337 15.02 -15.84 -0.59
C LEU A 337 15.56 -14.48 -1.04
N LEU A 338 16.44 -13.88 -0.23
CA LEU A 338 17.06 -12.59 -0.54
C LEU A 338 18.29 -12.74 -1.45
N THR A 339 18.98 -13.87 -1.39
CA THR A 339 20.21 -14.14 -2.15
C THR A 339 19.98 -14.73 -3.55
N GLY A 340 18.72 -14.91 -3.99
CA GLY A 340 18.40 -15.41 -5.35
C GLY A 340 18.64 -16.91 -5.56
N ASP A 341 19.35 -17.56 -4.64
CA ASP A 341 19.70 -18.97 -4.75
C ASP A 341 18.50 -19.90 -4.56
N SER A 342 18.47 -20.93 -5.40
CA SER A 342 17.42 -21.96 -5.38
C SER A 342 17.37 -22.60 -3.99
N THR A 343 16.22 -22.56 -3.33
CA THR A 343 15.97 -23.42 -2.17
C THR A 343 16.26 -24.86 -2.59
N PRO A 344 17.21 -25.58 -1.97
CA PRO A 344 17.39 -26.99 -2.22
C PRO A 344 16.05 -27.66 -1.93
N GLN A 345 15.47 -28.33 -2.93
CA GLN A 345 14.33 -29.21 -2.71
C GLN A 345 14.75 -30.22 -1.64
N GLY A 346 14.23 -30.06 -0.41
CA GLY A 346 14.53 -30.94 0.72
C GLY A 346 15.28 -30.32 1.90
N ALA A 347 15.66 -29.03 1.88
CA ALA A 347 16.17 -28.38 3.10
C ALA A 347 15.01 -28.14 4.08
N HIS A 348 14.91 -28.96 5.12
CA HIS A 348 13.90 -28.83 6.16
C HIS A 348 13.91 -27.42 6.78
N PRO A 349 12.76 -26.71 6.83
CA PRO A 349 12.64 -25.33 7.34
C PRO A 349 12.74 -25.22 8.88
N GLU A 350 13.50 -26.11 9.52
CA GLU A 350 13.55 -26.22 10.98
C GLU A 350 14.60 -25.29 11.62
N SER A 351 15.53 -24.76 10.83
CA SER A 351 16.65 -23.92 11.31
C SER A 351 17.21 -22.98 10.24
N GLY A 352 16.37 -22.43 9.36
CA GLY A 352 16.83 -21.46 8.37
C GLY A 352 17.11 -20.10 9.01
N GLU A 353 18.18 -19.44 8.59
CA GLU A 353 18.44 -18.03 8.92
C GLU A 353 17.37 -17.16 8.28
N LEU A 354 16.61 -16.41 9.09
CA LEU A 354 15.71 -15.37 8.61
C LEU A 354 16.40 -14.01 8.68
N ARG A 355 16.00 -13.10 7.82
CA ARG A 355 16.40 -11.70 7.86
C ARG A 355 15.17 -10.85 8.10
N ARG A 356 15.30 -9.89 9.02
CA ARG A 356 14.26 -8.89 9.26
C ARG A 356 14.30 -7.86 8.16
N VAL A 357 13.24 -7.78 7.37
CA VAL A 357 13.18 -6.93 6.18
C VAL A 357 12.47 -5.62 6.48
N ALA A 358 11.47 -5.63 7.38
CA ALA A 358 10.72 -4.43 7.75
C ALA A 358 10.33 -4.43 9.23
N VAL A 359 10.27 -3.23 9.82
CA VAL A 359 9.80 -2.96 11.18
C VAL A 359 9.01 -1.66 11.20
N SER A 360 7.86 -1.65 11.89
CA SER A 360 7.07 -0.44 12.16
C SER A 360 6.53 -0.46 13.59
N SER A 361 6.50 0.72 14.23
CA SER A 361 6.09 0.86 15.64
C SER A 361 5.55 2.26 15.95
N VAL A 362 4.46 2.32 16.72
CA VAL A 362 3.86 3.56 17.25
C VAL A 362 4.45 3.93 18.62
N VAL A 363 4.99 2.94 19.34
CA VAL A 363 5.59 3.11 20.66
C VAL A 363 7.04 3.58 20.45
N GLY A 364 7.33 4.84 20.79
CA GLY A 364 8.66 5.43 20.61
C GLY A 364 9.78 4.53 21.16
N ASN A 365 10.81 4.30 20.34
CA ASN A 365 11.92 3.34 20.50
C ASN A 365 11.54 1.85 20.33
N ALA A 366 11.22 1.47 19.09
CA ALA A 366 11.11 0.09 18.60
C ALA A 366 12.22 -0.89 19.06
N PRO A 367 13.49 -0.49 19.28
CA PRO A 367 14.53 -1.43 19.75
C PRO A 367 14.37 -1.87 21.21
N SER A 368 13.67 -1.08 22.05
CA SER A 368 13.59 -1.32 23.50
C SER A 368 12.44 -2.24 23.94
N VAL A 369 11.43 -2.41 23.09
CA VAL A 369 10.16 -3.12 23.39
C VAL A 369 10.19 -4.60 22.97
N LEU A 370 11.26 -5.05 22.29
CA LEU A 370 11.38 -6.42 21.76
C LEU A 370 12.63 -7.17 22.26
N GLY A 371 13.33 -6.63 23.27
CA GLY A 371 14.36 -7.37 24.00
C GLY A 371 15.58 -6.54 24.40
N SER A 372 15.59 -6.02 25.64
CA SER A 372 16.85 -5.77 26.34
C SER A 372 17.25 -7.06 27.09
N GLU A 373 18.40 -7.58 26.73
CA GLU A 373 19.25 -8.53 27.47
C GLU A 373 18.57 -9.45 28.50
N ARG A 374 18.01 -10.58 28.04
CA ARG A 374 18.02 -11.91 28.71
C ARG A 374 17.23 -12.92 27.87
N GLY A 375 17.90 -13.56 26.90
CA GLY A 375 17.26 -14.65 26.14
C GLY A 375 17.78 -14.99 24.74
N GLY A 376 18.92 -14.44 24.29
CA GLY A 376 19.64 -14.99 23.13
C GLY A 376 19.05 -14.71 21.73
N VAL A 377 18.17 -13.72 21.55
CA VAL A 377 17.81 -13.20 20.22
C VAL A 377 18.18 -11.72 20.18
N GLN A 378 19.18 -11.36 19.38
CA GLN A 378 19.55 -9.96 19.13
C GLN A 378 18.39 -9.25 18.42
N VAL A 379 18.00 -8.08 18.93
CA VAL A 379 17.05 -7.19 18.26
C VAL A 379 17.76 -6.60 17.05
N ALA A 380 17.53 -7.22 15.89
CA ALA A 380 17.98 -6.70 14.62
C ALA A 380 17.16 -5.44 14.26
N GLU A 381 17.83 -4.33 14.01
CA GLU A 381 17.35 -3.29 13.08
C GLU A 381 17.00 -3.94 11.72
N ALA A 382 16.25 -3.25 10.87
CA ALA A 382 16.03 -3.74 9.50
C ALA A 382 17.38 -4.14 8.87
N GLY A 383 17.49 -5.38 8.40
CA GLY A 383 18.70 -5.95 7.85
C GLY A 383 19.46 -6.97 8.73
N GLY A 384 19.09 -7.19 10.00
CA GLY A 384 19.75 -8.21 10.83
C GLY A 384 19.19 -9.63 10.66
N THR A 385 20.05 -10.62 10.92
CA THR A 385 19.77 -12.06 10.77
C THR A 385 19.33 -12.68 12.09
N LEU A 386 18.32 -13.54 12.04
CA LEU A 386 17.60 -14.12 13.17
C LEU A 386 17.46 -15.63 12.98
N CYS A 387 17.71 -16.40 14.05
CA CYS A 387 17.36 -17.81 14.13
C CYS A 387 16.43 -18.02 15.32
N TYR A 388 15.20 -18.44 15.05
CA TYR A 388 14.22 -18.71 16.11
C TYR A 388 14.50 -20.06 16.79
N PRO A 389 14.50 -20.13 18.14
CA PRO A 389 14.67 -21.39 18.84
C PRO A 389 13.62 -22.44 18.40
N PRO A 390 13.95 -23.74 18.25
CA PRO A 390 13.04 -24.74 17.66
C PRO A 390 11.67 -24.90 18.36
N ARG A 391 11.60 -24.57 19.66
CA ARG A 391 10.40 -24.61 20.50
C ARG A 391 9.67 -23.28 20.62
N SER A 392 10.14 -22.23 19.95
CA SER A 392 9.49 -20.91 19.99
C SER A 392 8.17 -20.92 19.22
N PRO A 393 7.25 -20.00 19.55
CA PRO A 393 6.02 -19.77 18.77
C PRO A 393 6.31 -19.49 17.29
N HIS A 394 7.39 -18.75 17.01
CA HIS A 394 7.86 -18.41 15.67
C HIS A 394 8.30 -19.62 14.87
N ALA A 395 9.15 -20.48 15.44
CA ALA A 395 9.58 -21.72 14.79
C ALA A 395 8.40 -22.68 14.57
N ARG A 396 7.40 -22.68 15.47
CA ARG A 396 6.16 -23.44 15.26
C ARG A 396 5.35 -22.89 14.09
N ALA A 397 5.15 -21.57 14.00
CA ALA A 397 4.42 -20.96 12.89
C ALA A 397 5.07 -21.24 11.53
N LEU A 398 6.41 -21.13 11.46
CA LEU A 398 7.19 -21.46 10.27
C LEU A 398 7.07 -22.93 9.86
N ARG A 399 7.13 -23.85 10.84
CA ARG A 399 7.05 -25.30 10.58
C ARG A 399 5.65 -25.75 10.18
N THR A 400 4.60 -25.19 10.80
CA THR A 400 3.23 -25.64 10.55
C THR A 400 2.53 -24.87 9.44
N GLY A 401 3.07 -23.71 9.03
CA GLY A 401 2.38 -22.79 8.11
C GLY A 401 1.04 -22.28 8.68
N ARG A 402 0.92 -22.20 10.01
CA ARG A 402 -0.30 -21.75 10.71
C ARG A 402 0.00 -20.62 11.68
N SER A 403 -0.96 -19.73 11.87
CA SER A 403 -0.85 -18.65 12.84
C SER A 403 -0.74 -19.19 14.27
N VAL A 404 0.00 -18.45 15.10
CA VAL A 404 0.23 -18.80 16.50
C VAL A 404 0.06 -17.55 17.35
N VAL A 405 -0.82 -17.64 18.35
CA VAL A 405 -0.93 -16.64 19.43
C VAL A 405 -0.09 -17.12 20.62
N PRO A 406 1.09 -16.52 20.89
CA PRO A 406 1.89 -16.85 22.05
C PRO A 406 1.16 -16.44 23.34
N GLN A 407 1.45 -17.14 24.45
CA GLN A 407 1.07 -16.62 25.75
C GLN A 407 1.84 -15.32 26.04
N PRO A 408 1.25 -14.35 26.77
CA PRO A 408 1.93 -13.11 27.11
C PRO A 408 3.27 -13.42 27.79
N GLY A 409 4.37 -12.94 27.20
CA GLY A 409 5.69 -13.05 27.81
C GLY A 409 5.81 -12.16 29.04
N PRO A 410 6.94 -12.23 29.77
CA PRO A 410 7.23 -11.33 30.91
C PRO A 410 7.52 -9.88 30.48
N ASP A 411 7.34 -9.53 29.21
CA ASP A 411 7.65 -8.21 28.66
C ASP A 411 6.68 -7.16 29.25
N PRO A 412 7.16 -6.13 29.96
CA PRO A 412 6.33 -5.17 30.65
C PRO A 412 5.59 -4.19 29.74
N LEU A 413 5.76 -4.26 28.41
CA LEU A 413 5.18 -3.30 27.46
C LEU A 413 4.16 -3.91 26.47
N LEU A 414 4.17 -5.23 26.28
CA LEU A 414 3.31 -5.92 25.30
C LEU A 414 2.21 -6.74 25.98
N ARG A 415 0.97 -6.57 25.52
CA ARG A 415 -0.22 -7.27 26.05
C ARG A 415 -0.52 -8.57 25.31
N SER A 416 -0.40 -8.58 23.98
CA SER A 416 -0.66 -9.74 23.14
C SER A 416 0.16 -9.69 21.85
N THR A 417 0.63 -10.85 21.40
CA THR A 417 1.35 -11.02 20.15
C THR A 417 0.62 -12.04 19.27
N LEU A 418 0.71 -11.87 17.96
CA LEU A 418 0.24 -12.79 16.95
C LEU A 418 1.38 -13.01 15.95
N VAL A 419 1.72 -14.27 15.69
CA VAL A 419 2.71 -14.66 14.68
C VAL A 419 1.96 -15.31 13.52
N VAL A 420 2.08 -14.73 12.33
CA VAL A 420 1.40 -15.19 11.12
C VAL A 420 2.45 -15.57 10.06
N PRO A 421 2.49 -16.82 9.57
CA PRO A 421 3.44 -17.20 8.55
C PRO A 421 3.06 -16.62 7.18
N LEU A 422 4.05 -16.21 6.39
CA LEU A 422 3.89 -15.83 5.00
C LEU A 422 3.90 -17.08 4.14
N VAL A 423 2.73 -17.54 3.70
CA VAL A 423 2.58 -18.77 2.92
C VAL A 423 2.06 -18.43 1.52
N ALA A 424 2.81 -18.84 0.50
CA ALA A 424 2.41 -18.72 -0.90
C ALA A 424 2.72 -20.02 -1.64
N ARG A 425 1.77 -20.52 -2.44
CA ARG A 425 1.94 -21.75 -3.27
C ARG A 425 2.51 -22.94 -2.48
N ASP A 426 1.96 -23.19 -1.29
CA ASP A 426 2.38 -24.24 -0.34
C ASP A 426 3.83 -24.09 0.20
N GLN A 427 4.45 -22.93 0.03
CA GLN A 427 5.78 -22.62 0.57
C GLN A 427 5.69 -21.53 1.64
N VAL A 428 6.36 -21.76 2.78
CA VAL A 428 6.54 -20.75 3.83
C VAL A 428 7.74 -19.87 3.47
N LEU A 429 7.49 -18.60 3.19
CA LEU A 429 8.50 -17.60 2.82
C LEU A 429 9.13 -16.93 4.05
N GLY A 430 8.40 -16.91 5.17
CA GLY A 430 8.80 -16.19 6.37
C GLY A 430 7.64 -16.04 7.35
N LEU A 431 7.68 -15.00 8.17
CA LEU A 431 6.61 -14.69 9.12
C LEU A 431 6.44 -13.17 9.30
N VAL A 432 5.26 -12.81 9.79
CA VAL A 432 4.91 -11.48 10.29
C VAL A 432 4.58 -11.61 11.77
N GLN A 433 5.21 -10.78 12.60
CA GLN A 433 4.87 -10.66 14.01
C GLN A 433 4.09 -9.37 14.24
N LEU A 434 2.92 -9.48 14.83
CA LEU A 434 2.04 -8.35 15.18
C LEU A 434 1.90 -8.30 16.70
N SER A 435 2.09 -7.14 17.31
CA SER A 435 2.04 -6.98 18.77
C SER A 435 1.22 -5.76 19.18
N ARG A 436 0.45 -5.90 20.27
CA ARG A 436 -0.33 -4.83 20.89
C ARG A 436 0.24 -4.45 22.25
N ALA A 437 0.28 -3.16 22.55
CA ALA A 437 0.78 -2.59 23.79
C ALA A 437 -0.23 -2.72 24.95
N ILE A 438 0.23 -2.47 26.18
CA ILE A 438 -0.63 -2.44 27.37
C ILE A 438 -1.62 -1.27 27.27
N GLY A 439 -2.91 -1.59 27.23
CA GLY A 439 -4.02 -0.63 27.03
C GLY A 439 -4.93 -1.03 25.87
N SER A 440 -4.44 -1.82 24.93
CA SER A 440 -5.20 -2.39 23.81
C SER A 440 -5.84 -3.74 24.17
N GLU A 441 -6.99 -4.06 23.58
CA GLU A 441 -7.63 -5.38 23.75
C GLU A 441 -6.79 -6.48 23.06
N PRO A 442 -6.68 -7.69 23.66
CA PRO A 442 -6.00 -8.81 23.01
C PRO A 442 -6.64 -9.19 21.67
N PHE A 443 -5.85 -9.78 20.76
CA PHE A 443 -6.36 -10.29 19.50
C PHE A 443 -7.44 -11.37 19.70
N ASP A 444 -8.62 -11.16 19.12
CA ASP A 444 -9.69 -12.16 19.10
C ASP A 444 -9.60 -13.09 17.87
N ALA A 445 -10.46 -14.11 17.81
CA ALA A 445 -10.44 -15.09 16.71
C ALA A 445 -10.77 -14.46 15.33
N ARG A 446 -11.56 -13.38 15.30
CA ARG A 446 -11.94 -12.68 14.07
C ARG A 446 -10.78 -11.82 13.56
N GLU A 447 -10.09 -11.15 14.47
CA GLU A 447 -8.89 -10.37 14.17
C GLU A 447 -7.74 -11.26 13.69
N VAL A 448 -7.57 -12.45 14.27
CA VAL A 448 -6.61 -13.44 13.76
C VAL A 448 -6.90 -13.79 12.29
N ALA A 449 -8.15 -14.07 11.93
CA ALA A 449 -8.53 -14.38 10.55
C ALA A 449 -8.28 -13.22 9.58
N ILE A 450 -8.44 -11.97 10.03
CA ILE A 450 -8.15 -10.78 9.21
C ILE A 450 -6.64 -10.62 9.01
N ALA A 451 -5.84 -10.82 10.07
CA ALA A 451 -4.39 -10.81 9.96
C ALA A 451 -3.89 -11.89 8.99
N GLU A 452 -4.46 -13.09 9.04
CA GLU A 452 -4.16 -14.18 8.10
C GLU A 452 -4.45 -13.77 6.65
N GLU A 453 -5.60 -13.14 6.37
CA GLU A 453 -5.95 -12.67 5.02
C GLU A 453 -4.99 -11.57 4.51
N LEU A 454 -4.61 -10.61 5.35
CA LEU A 454 -3.66 -9.56 4.99
C LEU A 454 -2.28 -10.11 4.68
N VAL A 455 -1.80 -11.00 5.54
CA VAL A 455 -0.49 -11.63 5.40
C VAL A 455 -0.49 -12.60 4.22
N ALA A 456 -1.58 -13.30 3.93
CA ALA A 456 -1.71 -14.14 2.74
C ALA A 456 -1.56 -13.33 1.43
N ARG A 457 -2.17 -12.14 1.36
CA ARG A 457 -2.01 -11.24 0.20
C ARG A 457 -0.58 -10.76 0.05
N ALA A 458 0.03 -10.29 1.14
CA ALA A 458 1.43 -9.91 1.13
C ALA A 458 2.34 -11.08 0.73
N ALA A 459 2.06 -12.31 1.19
CA ALA A 459 2.82 -13.50 0.81
C ALA A 459 2.81 -13.73 -0.70
N VAL A 460 1.67 -13.54 -1.37
CA VAL A 460 1.58 -13.64 -2.84
C VAL A 460 2.41 -12.55 -3.53
N CYS A 461 2.36 -11.31 -3.06
CA CYS A 461 3.16 -10.22 -3.62
C CYS A 461 4.66 -10.44 -3.40
N VAL A 462 5.07 -10.90 -2.22
CA VAL A 462 6.46 -11.29 -1.90
C VAL A 462 6.92 -12.44 -2.79
N ASP A 463 6.09 -13.46 -3.00
CA ASP A 463 6.41 -14.57 -3.92
C ASP A 463 6.58 -14.10 -5.37
N ASN A 464 5.69 -13.21 -5.83
CA ASN A 464 5.77 -12.64 -7.17
C ASN A 464 7.05 -11.81 -7.37
N ALA A 465 7.41 -10.95 -6.40
CA ALA A 465 8.67 -10.20 -6.42
C ALA A 465 9.90 -11.12 -6.45
N ARG A 466 9.88 -12.22 -5.68
CA ARG A 466 10.92 -13.25 -5.69
C ARG A 466 11.05 -13.94 -7.04
N LEU A 467 9.95 -14.40 -7.62
CA LEU A 467 9.94 -15.09 -8.90
C LEU A 467 10.43 -14.19 -10.03
N TYR A 468 10.00 -12.93 -10.02
CA TYR A 468 10.46 -11.92 -10.97
C TYR A 468 11.97 -11.69 -10.86
N ARG A 469 12.49 -11.48 -9.65
CA ARG A 469 13.93 -11.29 -9.41
C ARG A 469 14.76 -12.47 -9.92
N ARG A 470 14.31 -13.70 -9.65
CA ARG A 470 15.00 -14.92 -10.10
C ARG A 470 15.04 -15.03 -11.62
N GLU A 471 13.93 -14.74 -12.28
CA GLU A 471 13.87 -14.78 -13.75
C GLU A 471 14.76 -13.69 -14.36
N HIS A 472 14.75 -12.50 -13.77
CA HIS A 472 15.60 -11.39 -14.17
C HIS A 472 17.11 -11.70 -14.02
N GLU A 473 17.53 -12.24 -12.88
CA GLU A 473 18.92 -12.63 -12.66
C GLU A 473 19.39 -13.69 -13.67
N ARG A 474 18.53 -14.64 -14.02
CA ARG A 474 18.85 -15.66 -15.04
C ARG A 474 19.03 -15.04 -16.43
N ALA A 475 18.15 -14.13 -16.82
CA ALA A 475 18.26 -13.41 -18.09
C ALA A 475 19.56 -12.60 -18.16
N LEU A 476 19.90 -11.87 -17.10
CA LEU A 476 21.14 -11.10 -17.00
C LEU A 476 22.40 -11.98 -17.03
N ILE A 477 22.39 -13.13 -16.36
CA ILE A 477 23.52 -14.08 -16.39
C ILE A 477 23.72 -14.61 -17.81
N LEU A 478 22.63 -14.98 -18.50
CA LEU A 478 22.71 -15.42 -19.89
C LEU A 478 23.29 -14.31 -20.78
N GLN A 479 22.75 -13.08 -20.68
CA GLN A 479 23.22 -11.93 -21.45
C GLN A 479 24.71 -11.63 -21.22
N ARG A 480 25.15 -11.59 -19.96
CA ARG A 480 26.57 -11.37 -19.62
C ARG A 480 27.47 -12.48 -20.12
N SER A 481 27.00 -13.72 -20.16
CA SER A 481 27.75 -14.86 -20.70
C SER A 481 27.92 -14.80 -22.23
N LEU A 482 27.00 -14.10 -22.91
CA LEU A 482 27.00 -13.92 -24.36
C LEU A 482 27.88 -12.74 -24.81
N LEU A 483 28.38 -11.89 -23.90
CA LEU A 483 29.32 -10.81 -24.21
C LEU A 483 30.78 -11.22 -23.94
N PRO A 484 31.79 -10.61 -24.59
CA PRO A 484 33.19 -10.98 -24.40
C PRO A 484 33.69 -10.66 -22.97
N PRO A 485 34.18 -11.66 -22.21
CA PRO A 485 34.71 -11.41 -20.86
C PRO A 485 36.03 -10.62 -20.92
N GLY A 486 36.17 -9.62 -20.04
CA GLY A 486 37.41 -8.85 -19.87
C GLY A 486 37.77 -7.91 -21.03
N ASN A 487 38.81 -7.08 -20.89
CA ASN A 487 39.24 -6.18 -21.96
C ASN A 487 40.09 -6.97 -22.99
N PRO A 488 39.59 -7.23 -24.22
CA PRO A 488 40.28 -8.06 -25.21
C PRO A 488 41.60 -7.42 -25.65
N ALA A 489 42.62 -8.24 -25.84
CA ALA A 489 43.90 -7.78 -26.35
C ALA A 489 43.76 -7.35 -27.82
N ALA A 490 43.90 -6.05 -28.09
CA ALA A 490 43.97 -5.49 -29.44
C ALA A 490 45.39 -5.02 -29.75
N SER A 491 45.92 -5.41 -30.90
CA SER A 491 47.23 -4.95 -31.38
C SER A 491 47.10 -3.56 -32.00
N GLY A 492 47.95 -2.62 -31.54
CA GLY A 492 47.96 -1.24 -32.02
C GLY A 492 46.70 -0.42 -31.71
N LEU A 493 45.86 -0.86 -30.77
CA LEU A 493 44.64 -0.17 -30.37
C LEU A 493 44.49 -0.16 -28.85
N GLU A 494 44.09 0.99 -28.31
CA GLU A 494 43.46 1.12 -27.00
C GLU A 494 41.96 0.94 -27.17
N ILE A 495 41.34 0.07 -26.36
CA ILE A 495 39.91 -0.23 -26.47
C ILE A 495 39.19 0.24 -25.20
N ALA A 496 38.14 1.05 -25.38
CA ALA A 496 37.14 1.33 -24.36
C ALA A 496 35.77 0.87 -24.89
N ARG A 497 34.96 0.30 -24.01
CA ARG A 497 33.69 -0.29 -24.39
C ARG A 497 32.65 -0.13 -23.29
N ARG A 498 31.40 0.04 -23.68
CA ARG A 498 30.28 0.13 -22.75
C ARG A 498 29.10 -0.61 -23.33
N TYR A 499 28.40 -1.29 -22.43
CA TYR A 499 27.16 -1.97 -22.74
C TYR A 499 26.17 -1.60 -21.66
N LEU A 500 25.10 -0.89 -22.03
CA LEU A 500 24.02 -0.52 -21.12
C LEU A 500 22.75 -1.22 -21.60
N PRO A 501 22.24 -2.22 -20.86
CA PRO A 501 21.00 -2.87 -21.22
C PRO A 501 19.81 -1.91 -21.04
N SER A 502 18.75 -2.12 -21.83
CA SER A 502 17.48 -1.41 -21.71
C SER A 502 16.89 -1.52 -20.29
N ASN A 503 16.24 -0.46 -19.80
CA ASN A 503 15.61 -0.42 -18.47
C ASN A 503 14.32 -1.27 -18.38
N ASN A 504 13.88 -1.89 -19.50
CA ASN A 504 12.81 -2.87 -19.48
C ASN A 504 13.34 -4.19 -18.92
N ASN A 505 13.33 -4.27 -17.58
CA ASN A 505 13.86 -5.28 -16.65
C ASN A 505 13.52 -6.78 -16.90
N THR A 506 13.16 -7.22 -18.10
CA THR A 506 12.87 -8.63 -18.40
C THR A 506 13.41 -9.11 -19.74
N GLU A 507 13.93 -8.24 -20.59
CA GLU A 507 14.27 -8.60 -21.97
C GLU A 507 15.79 -8.57 -22.17
N VAL A 508 16.33 -9.68 -22.69
CA VAL A 508 17.73 -9.79 -23.09
C VAL A 508 17.92 -9.07 -24.43
N GLY A 509 19.00 -8.33 -24.55
CA GLY A 509 19.30 -7.53 -25.71
C GLY A 509 19.77 -8.25 -26.97
N GLY A 510 19.49 -7.63 -28.11
CA GLY A 510 19.98 -8.02 -29.44
C GLY A 510 21.39 -7.49 -29.75
N ASP A 511 21.78 -6.39 -29.13
CA ASP A 511 23.08 -5.72 -29.32
C ASP A 511 24.29 -6.55 -28.90
N TRP A 512 25.32 -6.55 -29.74
CA TRP A 512 26.63 -7.12 -29.41
C TRP A 512 27.79 -6.38 -30.04
N PHE A 513 28.96 -6.56 -29.42
CA PHE A 513 30.24 -6.20 -30.03
C PHE A 513 31.28 -7.29 -29.75
N ASP A 514 32.32 -7.36 -30.57
CA ASP A 514 33.49 -8.20 -30.30
C ASP A 514 34.78 -7.54 -30.80
N VAL A 515 35.90 -7.90 -30.19
CA VAL A 515 37.23 -7.45 -30.59
C VAL A 515 38.12 -8.69 -30.66
N ILE A 516 38.57 -9.00 -31.87
CA ILE A 516 39.16 -10.29 -32.20
C ILE A 516 40.59 -10.07 -32.70
N PRO A 517 41.61 -10.55 -31.99
CA PRO A 517 42.98 -10.47 -32.47
C PRO A 517 43.17 -11.38 -33.69
N LEU A 518 43.68 -10.79 -34.76
CA LEU A 518 43.97 -11.45 -36.03
C LEU A 518 45.48 -11.58 -36.24
N PRO A 519 45.94 -12.56 -37.05
CA PRO A 519 47.36 -12.73 -37.32
C PRO A 519 48.00 -11.50 -37.98
N GLY A 520 49.26 -11.24 -37.65
CA GLY A 520 50.04 -10.14 -38.24
C GLY A 520 49.76 -8.76 -37.63
N SER A 521 49.47 -8.71 -36.32
CA SER A 521 49.09 -7.47 -35.60
C SER A 521 47.90 -6.75 -36.24
N ARG A 522 46.88 -7.53 -36.57
CA ARG A 522 45.59 -7.02 -37.01
C ARG A 522 44.56 -7.23 -35.91
N THR A 523 43.54 -6.39 -35.89
CA THR A 523 42.43 -6.53 -34.95
C THR A 523 41.11 -6.37 -35.71
N ALA A 524 40.23 -7.36 -35.59
CA ALA A 524 38.85 -7.24 -36.04
C ALA A 524 38.00 -6.57 -34.94
N LEU A 525 37.23 -5.55 -35.32
CA LEU A 525 36.25 -4.85 -34.51
C LEU A 525 34.87 -5.14 -35.10
N VAL A 526 33.94 -5.53 -34.26
CA VAL A 526 32.61 -5.96 -34.68
C VAL A 526 31.59 -5.29 -33.79
N ILE A 527 30.56 -4.74 -34.40
CA ILE A 527 29.34 -4.32 -33.69
C ILE A 527 28.14 -4.73 -34.52
N GLY A 528 27.06 -5.10 -33.86
CA GLY A 528 25.82 -5.41 -34.53
C GLY A 528 24.64 -5.41 -33.57
N ASP A 529 23.47 -5.46 -34.17
CA ASP A 529 22.18 -5.53 -33.47
C ASP A 529 21.27 -6.53 -34.20
N VAL A 530 20.57 -7.36 -33.43
CA VAL A 530 19.57 -8.31 -33.92
C VAL A 530 18.19 -7.71 -33.70
N MET A 531 17.46 -7.46 -34.80
CA MET A 531 16.10 -6.93 -34.73
C MET A 531 15.20 -7.82 -33.87
N GLY A 532 14.55 -7.19 -32.89
CA GLY A 532 13.67 -7.85 -31.94
C GLY A 532 14.22 -7.75 -30.53
N ARG A 533 13.53 -8.38 -29.58
CA ARG A 533 13.90 -8.31 -28.15
C ARG A 533 13.63 -9.62 -27.44
N GLY A 534 14.35 -9.84 -26.35
CA GLY A 534 14.19 -11.02 -25.50
C GLY A 534 15.02 -12.23 -25.93
N LEU A 535 14.71 -13.38 -25.34
CA LEU A 535 15.55 -14.58 -25.41
C LEU A 535 15.89 -15.05 -26.83
N ARG A 536 14.96 -14.90 -27.79
CA ARG A 536 15.19 -15.30 -29.19
C ARG A 536 16.27 -14.45 -29.87
N ALA A 537 16.21 -13.12 -29.73
CA ALA A 537 17.21 -12.21 -30.27
C ALA A 537 18.59 -12.50 -29.68
N ALA A 538 18.65 -12.78 -28.37
CA ALA A 538 19.88 -13.15 -27.68
C ALA A 538 20.52 -14.45 -28.20
N VAL A 539 19.70 -15.46 -28.54
CA VAL A 539 20.18 -16.71 -29.12
C VAL A 539 20.77 -16.48 -30.51
N ALA A 540 20.05 -15.74 -31.37
CA ALA A 540 20.53 -15.38 -32.70
C ALA A 540 21.83 -14.57 -32.63
N MET A 541 21.91 -13.58 -31.73
CA MET A 541 23.11 -12.80 -31.46
C MET A 541 24.29 -13.71 -31.06
N GLY A 542 24.07 -14.65 -30.12
CA GLY A 542 25.12 -15.58 -29.68
C GLY A 542 25.65 -16.47 -30.81
N GLN A 543 24.77 -16.91 -31.71
CA GLN A 543 25.14 -17.69 -32.89
C GLN A 543 25.91 -16.85 -33.91
N LEU A 544 25.42 -15.65 -34.25
CA LEU A 544 26.09 -14.72 -35.17
C LEU A 544 27.47 -14.33 -34.65
N ARG A 545 27.59 -13.98 -33.37
CA ARG A 545 28.87 -13.67 -32.72
C ARG A 545 29.85 -14.84 -32.81
N THR A 546 29.38 -16.06 -32.56
CA THR A 546 30.22 -17.27 -32.66
C THR A 546 30.67 -17.53 -34.10
N ALA A 547 29.78 -17.31 -35.07
CA ALA A 547 30.09 -17.41 -36.50
C ALA A 547 31.14 -16.38 -36.92
N VAL A 548 30.94 -15.10 -36.57
CA VAL A 548 31.91 -14.01 -36.79
C VAL A 548 33.28 -14.43 -36.27
N ARG A 549 33.34 -14.93 -35.02
CA ARG A 549 34.62 -15.29 -34.41
C ARG A 549 35.32 -16.43 -35.14
N THR A 550 34.55 -17.40 -35.63
CA THR A 550 35.07 -18.51 -36.43
C THR A 550 35.60 -18.03 -37.77
N LEU A 551 34.85 -17.17 -38.47
CA LEU A 551 35.24 -16.60 -39.76
C LEU A 551 36.46 -15.68 -39.64
N ALA A 552 36.52 -14.88 -38.57
CA ALA A 552 37.67 -14.05 -38.23
C ALA A 552 38.93 -14.89 -37.99
N MET A 553 38.84 -16.03 -37.29
CA MET A 553 39.96 -16.96 -37.10
C MET A 553 40.45 -17.59 -38.42
N LEU A 554 39.58 -17.70 -39.42
CA LEU A 554 39.93 -18.15 -40.77
C LEU A 554 40.52 -17.03 -41.65
N ASP A 555 40.61 -15.81 -41.11
CA ASP A 555 41.21 -14.64 -41.76
C ASP A 555 40.53 -14.32 -43.11
N VAL A 556 39.19 -14.44 -43.11
CA VAL A 556 38.31 -14.11 -44.23
C VAL A 556 38.19 -12.58 -44.36
N ASP A 557 38.10 -12.08 -45.59
CA ASP A 557 37.98 -10.65 -45.87
C ASP A 557 36.62 -10.09 -45.37
N PRO A 558 36.55 -8.81 -44.93
CA PRO A 558 35.35 -8.22 -44.32
C PRO A 558 34.03 -8.43 -45.08
N ALA A 559 34.01 -8.24 -46.39
CA ALA A 559 32.79 -8.42 -47.18
C ALA A 559 32.33 -9.89 -47.19
N ASP A 560 33.27 -10.82 -47.35
CA ASP A 560 32.99 -12.26 -47.35
C ASP A 560 32.52 -12.75 -45.97
N VAL A 561 33.02 -12.16 -44.87
CA VAL A 561 32.51 -12.42 -43.51
C VAL A 561 31.03 -12.05 -43.44
N LEU A 562 30.64 -10.85 -43.87
CA LEU A 562 29.24 -10.42 -43.83
C LEU A 562 28.35 -11.27 -44.77
N SER A 563 28.84 -11.66 -45.95
CA SER A 563 28.11 -12.58 -46.83
C SER A 563 27.87 -13.94 -46.19
N ALA A 564 28.85 -14.49 -45.47
CA ALA A 564 28.67 -15.73 -44.73
C ALA A 564 27.70 -15.58 -43.54
N LEU A 565 27.71 -14.43 -42.85
CA LEU A 565 26.74 -14.15 -41.79
C LEU A 565 25.32 -13.98 -42.31
N ASP A 566 25.13 -13.36 -43.48
CA ASP A 566 23.82 -13.22 -44.12
C ASP A 566 23.20 -14.60 -44.40
N GLU A 567 24.00 -15.52 -44.96
CA GLU A 567 23.62 -16.92 -45.16
C GLU A 567 23.22 -17.62 -43.85
N ILE A 568 23.99 -17.42 -42.78
CA ILE A 568 23.71 -18.00 -41.47
C ILE A 568 22.42 -17.42 -40.89
N ALA A 569 22.24 -16.09 -40.91
CA ALA A 569 21.05 -15.41 -40.41
C ALA A 569 19.77 -15.89 -41.12
N ARG A 570 19.83 -16.09 -42.44
CA ARG A 570 18.71 -16.70 -43.20
C ARG A 570 18.41 -18.14 -42.76
N GLY A 571 19.44 -18.90 -42.40
CA GLY A 571 19.29 -20.26 -41.86
C GLY A 571 18.55 -20.29 -40.53
N LEU A 572 18.78 -19.29 -39.66
CA LEU A 572 18.14 -19.20 -38.34
C LEU A 572 16.62 -19.03 -38.41
N GLY A 573 16.11 -18.37 -39.46
CA GLY A 573 14.67 -18.18 -39.66
C GLY A 573 13.91 -19.42 -40.15
N ASN A 574 14.62 -20.51 -40.48
CA ASN A 574 14.06 -21.72 -41.08
C ASN A 574 13.97 -22.92 -40.14
N ASP A 575 14.33 -22.79 -38.85
CA ASP A 575 14.24 -23.90 -37.90
C ASP A 575 12.78 -24.27 -37.59
N ASP A 576 12.46 -25.57 -37.77
CA ASP A 576 11.15 -26.27 -37.74
C ASP A 576 10.28 -26.13 -36.45
N TRP A 577 10.56 -25.17 -35.56
CA TRP A 577 9.87 -25.00 -34.27
C TRP A 577 8.60 -24.15 -34.33
N ALA A 578 8.12 -23.75 -35.51
CA ALA A 578 6.95 -22.89 -35.65
C ALA A 578 5.87 -23.52 -36.54
N GLU A 579 4.87 -24.16 -35.92
CA GLU A 579 3.49 -24.23 -36.48
C GLU A 579 2.82 -22.84 -36.54
N SER A 580 3.58 -21.74 -36.47
CA SER A 580 3.07 -20.36 -36.43
C SER A 580 4.11 -19.38 -36.99
N GLY A 581 4.16 -19.26 -38.33
CA GLY A 581 4.86 -18.20 -39.05
C GLY A 581 6.39 -18.32 -39.05
N ALA A 582 6.99 -18.40 -40.24
CA ALA A 582 8.44 -18.23 -40.39
C ALA A 582 8.81 -16.79 -40.00
N GLU A 583 9.37 -16.61 -38.80
CA GLU A 583 9.95 -15.34 -38.37
C GLU A 583 11.33 -15.20 -39.03
N LEU A 584 11.50 -14.20 -39.92
CA LEU A 584 12.82 -13.84 -40.42
C LEU A 584 13.62 -13.19 -39.29
N TYR A 585 14.80 -13.73 -38.97
CA TYR A 585 15.79 -13.03 -38.15
C TYR A 585 16.55 -12.04 -39.02
N LEU A 586 16.43 -10.76 -38.69
CA LEU A 586 17.16 -9.68 -39.33
C LEU A 586 18.18 -9.12 -38.34
N ALA A 587 19.40 -8.86 -38.81
CA ALA A 587 20.43 -8.25 -37.98
C ALA A 587 21.24 -7.22 -38.77
N THR A 588 21.69 -6.17 -38.12
CA THR A 588 22.63 -5.21 -38.67
C THR A 588 24.03 -5.49 -38.13
N CYS A 589 25.08 -5.25 -38.91
CA CYS A 589 26.46 -5.49 -38.47
C CYS A 589 27.47 -4.62 -39.21
N VAL A 590 28.41 -4.03 -38.49
CA VAL A 590 29.68 -3.53 -39.06
C VAL A 590 30.79 -4.49 -38.68
N TYR A 591 31.59 -4.88 -39.67
CA TYR A 591 32.83 -5.62 -39.47
C TYR A 591 34.00 -4.80 -39.99
N ALA A 592 34.97 -4.53 -39.13
CA ALA A 592 36.13 -3.70 -39.43
C ALA A 592 37.43 -4.42 -39.07
N VAL A 593 38.44 -4.38 -39.95
CA VAL A 593 39.76 -4.97 -39.70
C VAL A 593 40.82 -3.88 -39.73
N TYR A 594 41.41 -3.62 -38.56
CA TYR A 594 42.53 -2.71 -38.41
C TYR A 594 43.87 -3.42 -38.61
N ASP A 595 44.74 -2.87 -39.47
CA ASP A 595 46.12 -3.28 -39.70
C ASP A 595 47.06 -2.27 -39.02
N ALA A 596 47.64 -2.66 -37.87
CA ALA A 596 48.52 -1.81 -37.07
C ALA A 596 49.85 -1.47 -37.77
N VAL A 597 50.25 -2.28 -38.75
CA VAL A 597 51.48 -2.07 -39.52
C VAL A 597 51.29 -1.00 -40.57
N LYS A 598 50.15 -1.04 -41.27
CA LYS A 598 49.83 -0.07 -42.33
C LYS A 598 49.07 1.15 -41.81
N GLN A 599 48.54 1.08 -40.59
CA GLN A 599 47.64 2.08 -40.00
C GLN A 599 46.40 2.31 -40.87
N ARG A 600 45.80 1.22 -41.36
CA ARG A 600 44.59 1.25 -42.19
C ARG A 600 43.52 0.36 -41.60
N CYS A 601 42.26 0.75 -41.75
CA CYS A 601 41.12 -0.05 -41.36
C CYS A 601 40.22 -0.31 -42.55
N THR A 602 39.91 -1.57 -42.81
CA THR A 602 38.97 -1.99 -43.86
C THR A 602 37.63 -2.31 -43.22
N PHE A 603 36.55 -1.71 -43.73
CA PHE A 603 35.19 -1.84 -43.23
C PHE A 603 34.30 -2.53 -44.26
N ALA A 604 33.35 -3.33 -43.77
CA ALA A 604 32.15 -3.72 -44.50
C ALA A 604 30.94 -3.47 -43.60
N ASN A 605 29.79 -3.08 -44.18
CA ASN A 605 28.59 -2.70 -43.44
C ASN A 605 27.35 -3.43 -43.97
N ALA A 606 26.65 -4.16 -43.10
CA ALA A 606 25.37 -4.80 -43.36
C ALA A 606 24.25 -4.02 -42.67
N GLY A 607 23.82 -2.90 -43.27
CA GLY A 607 22.66 -2.13 -42.83
C GLY A 607 22.77 -1.42 -41.48
N HIS A 608 23.96 -1.35 -40.90
CA HIS A 608 24.21 -0.75 -39.58
C HIS A 608 24.59 0.74 -39.70
N LEU A 609 24.57 1.44 -38.57
CA LEU A 609 24.90 2.86 -38.51
C LEU A 609 26.37 3.14 -38.89
N PRO A 610 26.65 4.30 -39.52
CA PRO A 610 27.98 4.63 -40.00
C PRO A 610 28.95 4.83 -38.82
N PRO A 611 30.15 4.22 -38.86
CA PRO A 611 31.20 4.47 -37.86
C PRO A 611 31.59 5.94 -37.77
N VAL A 612 32.00 6.40 -36.59
CA VAL A 612 32.52 7.76 -36.41
C VAL A 612 34.03 7.75 -36.26
N LEU A 613 34.71 8.69 -36.91
CA LEU A 613 36.15 8.88 -36.82
C LEU A 613 36.47 10.28 -36.29
N LEU A 614 37.27 10.33 -35.22
CA LEU A 614 37.91 11.52 -34.70
C LEU A 614 39.41 11.42 -35.00
N ALA A 615 39.87 12.14 -36.02
CA ALA A 615 41.30 12.25 -36.31
C ALA A 615 41.95 13.33 -35.42
N PRO A 616 43.24 13.20 -35.07
CA PRO A 616 43.91 14.18 -34.22
C PRO A 616 43.86 15.60 -34.83
N GLY A 617 43.30 16.54 -34.08
CA GLY A 617 43.19 17.95 -34.52
C GLY A 617 42.07 18.24 -35.54
N GLU A 618 41.25 17.25 -35.87
CA GLU A 618 40.08 17.42 -36.73
C GLU A 618 38.78 17.23 -35.92
N ALA A 619 37.67 17.76 -36.44
CA ALA A 619 36.35 17.47 -35.86
C ALA A 619 35.95 16.03 -36.19
N ALA A 620 35.21 15.38 -35.29
CA ALA A 620 34.67 14.05 -35.55
C ALA A 620 33.80 14.04 -36.81
N ARG A 621 33.88 12.96 -37.61
CA ARG A 621 33.10 12.79 -38.84
C ARG A 621 32.56 11.38 -38.96
N MET A 622 31.36 11.23 -39.50
CA MET A 622 30.83 9.93 -39.88
C MET A 622 31.60 9.41 -41.10
N LEU A 623 31.98 8.14 -41.09
CA LEU A 623 32.62 7.47 -42.22
C LEU A 623 31.55 7.12 -43.25
N ASP A 624 31.86 7.39 -44.52
CA ASP A 624 31.03 7.02 -45.66
C ASP A 624 31.37 5.56 -46.03
N VAL A 625 30.72 4.63 -45.35
CA VAL A 625 30.78 3.19 -45.63
C VAL A 625 29.46 2.80 -46.30
N PRO A 626 29.47 2.33 -47.57
CA PRO A 626 28.26 1.93 -48.28
C PRO A 626 27.41 0.98 -47.43
N PRO A 627 26.17 1.35 -47.09
CA PRO A 627 25.31 0.48 -46.31
C PRO A 627 24.81 -0.65 -47.20
N GLY A 628 25.20 -1.89 -46.90
CA GLY A 628 24.56 -3.08 -47.43
C GLY A 628 23.16 -3.28 -46.84
N LEU A 629 22.45 -4.31 -47.30
CA LEU A 629 21.19 -4.72 -46.65
C LEU A 629 21.46 -5.37 -45.29
N PRO A 630 20.51 -5.33 -44.34
CA PRO A 630 20.60 -6.11 -43.10
C PRO A 630 20.78 -7.60 -43.40
N LEU A 631 21.55 -8.27 -42.55
CA LEU A 631 21.75 -9.71 -42.56
C LEU A 631 20.39 -10.42 -42.45
N GLY A 632 20.19 -11.48 -43.21
CA GLY A 632 18.94 -12.25 -43.24
C GLY A 632 17.97 -11.80 -44.35
N VAL A 633 18.17 -10.63 -44.95
CA VAL A 633 17.37 -10.18 -46.11
C VAL A 633 17.83 -10.89 -47.39
N GLY A 634 19.14 -11.13 -47.54
CA GLY A 634 19.75 -11.52 -48.81
C GLY A 634 19.82 -10.36 -49.82
N GLY A 635 20.71 -10.46 -50.82
CA GLY A 635 20.81 -9.47 -51.88
C GLY A 635 22.19 -9.32 -52.52
N GLU A 636 22.53 -8.07 -52.87
CA GLU A 636 23.81 -7.67 -53.47
C GLU A 636 25.00 -7.96 -52.52
N PRO A 637 26.22 -8.20 -53.05
CA PRO A 637 27.41 -8.40 -52.24
C PRO A 637 27.76 -7.15 -51.43
N PHE A 638 28.32 -7.36 -50.23
CA PHE A 638 28.81 -6.26 -49.39
C PHE A 638 30.07 -5.64 -49.99
N GLU A 639 30.21 -4.32 -49.86
CA GLU A 639 31.37 -3.58 -50.36
C GLU A 639 32.38 -3.29 -49.24
N GLU A 640 33.67 -3.23 -49.60
CA GLU A 640 34.74 -2.89 -48.67
C GLU A 640 35.26 -1.47 -48.87
N VAL A 641 35.41 -0.72 -47.78
CA VAL A 641 36.04 0.60 -47.78
C VAL A 641 37.26 0.58 -46.87
N THR A 642 38.40 1.03 -47.39
CA THR A 642 39.63 1.16 -46.59
C THR A 642 39.90 2.63 -46.25
N VAL A 643 40.02 2.92 -44.96
CA VAL A 643 40.30 4.25 -44.42
C VAL A 643 41.65 4.25 -43.70
N ASP A 644 42.43 5.31 -43.87
CA ASP A 644 43.67 5.51 -43.12
C ASP A 644 43.35 6.03 -41.71
N LEU A 645 43.89 5.35 -40.70
CA LEU A 645 43.69 5.69 -39.28
C LEU A 645 45.04 6.05 -38.65
N PRO A 646 45.42 7.35 -38.64
CA PRO A 646 46.71 7.78 -38.11
C PRO A 646 46.81 7.57 -36.60
N GLU A 647 48.03 7.65 -36.07
CA GLU A 647 48.30 7.58 -34.64
C GLU A 647 47.44 8.59 -33.84
N GLY A 648 46.80 8.13 -32.77
CA GLY A 648 45.94 8.96 -31.93
C GLY A 648 44.51 9.13 -32.44
N ALA A 649 44.17 8.66 -33.66
CA ALA A 649 42.79 8.68 -34.15
C ALA A 649 41.88 7.78 -33.30
N VAL A 650 40.64 8.21 -33.06
CA VAL A 650 39.63 7.45 -32.33
C VAL A 650 38.52 7.03 -33.29
N LEU A 651 38.27 5.74 -33.38
CA LEU A 651 37.15 5.14 -34.09
C LEU A 651 36.05 4.78 -33.09
N GLY A 652 34.82 5.21 -33.33
CA GLY A 652 33.63 4.84 -32.56
C GLY A 652 32.67 4.00 -33.38
N LEU A 653 32.29 2.85 -32.83
CA LEU A 653 31.26 1.94 -33.32
C LEU A 653 30.15 1.89 -32.27
N TYR A 654 28.89 2.01 -32.68
CA TYR A 654 27.76 2.16 -31.77
C TYR A 654 26.48 1.61 -32.37
N THR A 655 25.56 1.17 -31.51
CA THR A 655 24.19 0.79 -31.89
C THR A 655 23.24 1.98 -31.85
N ASP A 656 22.05 1.80 -32.41
CA ASP A 656 21.03 2.86 -32.55
C ASP A 656 20.50 3.36 -31.21
N GLY A 657 20.45 2.50 -30.17
CA GLY A 657 20.06 2.91 -28.82
C GLY A 657 20.90 4.06 -28.22
N LEU A 658 22.12 4.30 -28.74
CA LEU A 658 22.94 5.45 -28.35
C LEU A 658 22.42 6.79 -28.91
N VAL A 659 21.81 6.78 -30.10
CA VAL A 659 21.52 7.98 -30.91
C VAL A 659 20.05 8.14 -31.28
N GLU A 660 19.22 7.13 -31.07
CA GLU A 660 17.80 7.12 -31.42
C GLU A 660 16.91 6.88 -30.19
N SER A 661 15.85 7.67 -30.06
CA SER A 661 14.74 7.40 -29.12
C SER A 661 13.42 7.90 -29.68
N ARG A 662 12.29 7.47 -29.12
CA ARG A 662 10.95 7.97 -29.54
C ARG A 662 10.81 9.49 -29.52
N LYS A 663 11.62 10.20 -28.73
CA LYS A 663 11.58 11.66 -28.58
C LYS A 663 12.68 12.39 -29.37
N HIS A 664 13.70 11.70 -29.85
CA HIS A 664 14.82 12.29 -30.58
C HIS A 664 15.07 11.55 -31.88
N GLN A 665 15.08 12.29 -32.97
CA GLN A 665 15.37 11.71 -34.29
C GLN A 665 16.85 11.36 -34.41
N LEU A 666 17.14 10.28 -35.14
CA LEU A 666 18.49 9.77 -35.41
C LEU A 666 19.49 10.89 -35.80
N ASP A 667 19.10 11.80 -36.70
CA ASP A 667 19.96 12.90 -37.17
C ASP A 667 20.40 13.86 -36.05
N GLU A 668 19.57 14.06 -35.03
CA GLU A 668 19.90 14.91 -33.88
C GLU A 668 20.87 14.18 -32.94
N GLY A 669 20.62 12.90 -32.67
CA GLY A 669 21.52 12.05 -31.87
C GLY A 669 22.90 11.90 -32.50
N LEU A 670 22.98 11.67 -33.81
CA LEU A 670 24.25 11.61 -34.55
C LEU A 670 25.05 12.92 -34.47
N LYS A 671 24.38 14.07 -34.51
CA LYS A 671 25.03 15.39 -34.33
C LYS A 671 25.52 15.58 -32.90
N ALA A 672 24.72 15.18 -31.91
CA ALA A 672 25.09 15.25 -30.50
C ALA A 672 26.31 14.36 -30.22
N PHE A 673 26.31 13.13 -30.72
CA PHE A 673 27.41 12.18 -30.57
C PHE A 673 28.72 12.72 -31.17
N ARG A 674 28.66 13.27 -32.39
CA ARG A 674 29.81 13.92 -33.04
C ARG A 674 30.36 15.10 -32.23
N THR A 675 29.46 15.89 -31.64
CA THR A 675 29.82 17.06 -30.83
C THR A 675 30.47 16.63 -29.52
N SER A 676 29.91 15.63 -28.86
CA SER A 676 30.45 15.03 -27.63
C SER A 676 31.86 14.49 -27.85
N LEU A 677 32.07 13.70 -28.93
CA LEU A 677 33.40 13.19 -29.28
C LEU A 677 34.43 14.28 -29.57
N THR A 678 34.01 15.37 -30.20
CA THR A 678 34.93 16.47 -30.57
C THR A 678 35.36 17.29 -29.36
N ASN A 679 34.50 17.41 -28.33
CA ASN A 679 34.73 18.25 -27.16
C ASN A 679 35.15 17.48 -25.90
N GLY A 680 35.15 16.14 -25.95
CA GLY A 680 35.38 15.28 -24.81
C GLY A 680 36.85 15.12 -24.40
N SER A 681 37.08 14.24 -23.43
CA SER A 681 38.41 13.95 -22.87
C SER A 681 39.38 13.31 -23.87
N ASP A 682 40.69 13.57 -23.69
CA ASP A 682 41.76 12.90 -24.43
C ASP A 682 41.94 11.42 -24.02
N ARG A 683 41.43 11.05 -22.83
CA ARG A 683 41.47 9.70 -22.28
C ARG A 683 40.26 8.91 -22.77
N LEU A 684 40.50 7.75 -23.36
CA LEU A 684 39.47 6.99 -24.08
C LEU A 684 38.32 6.52 -23.16
N GLU A 685 38.63 6.07 -21.95
CA GLU A 685 37.62 5.63 -20.98
C GLU A 685 36.72 6.80 -20.51
N GLU A 686 37.33 7.94 -20.17
CA GLU A 686 36.60 9.14 -19.75
C GLU A 686 35.75 9.72 -20.89
N LEU A 687 36.26 9.68 -22.13
CA LEU A 687 35.51 10.03 -23.32
C LEU A 687 34.30 9.12 -23.52
N CYS A 688 34.43 7.83 -23.22
CA CYS A 688 33.34 6.85 -23.35
C CYS A 688 32.22 7.16 -22.37
N ASP A 689 32.58 7.43 -21.12
CA ASP A 689 31.65 7.79 -20.06
C ASP A 689 30.97 9.13 -20.34
N GLN A 690 31.71 10.15 -20.81
CA GLN A 690 31.15 11.45 -21.19
C GLN A 690 30.14 11.36 -22.33
N VAL A 691 30.47 10.60 -23.39
CA VAL A 691 29.56 10.35 -24.52
C VAL A 691 28.26 9.73 -24.02
N LEU A 692 28.36 8.72 -23.15
CA LEU A 692 27.18 8.09 -22.59
C LEU A 692 26.39 9.06 -21.72
N ASP A 693 27.02 9.76 -20.78
CA ASP A 693 26.32 10.67 -19.86
C ASP A 693 25.62 11.82 -20.61
N GLU A 694 26.25 12.38 -21.65
CA GLU A 694 25.67 13.46 -22.46
C GLU A 694 24.51 13.00 -23.33
N LEU A 695 24.58 11.78 -23.88
CA LEU A 695 23.51 11.20 -24.71
C LEU A 695 22.43 10.52 -23.86
N ASN A 696 22.69 10.26 -22.58
CA ASN A 696 21.82 9.51 -21.68
C ASN A 696 21.09 10.34 -20.59
N PRO A 697 20.14 11.22 -20.96
CA PRO A 697 19.10 11.62 -20.00
C PRO A 697 17.80 10.79 -20.10
N HIS A 698 17.50 10.16 -21.24
CA HIS A 698 16.16 9.59 -21.53
C HIS A 698 16.12 8.30 -22.40
N HIS A 699 17.25 7.64 -22.65
CA HIS A 699 17.34 6.46 -23.52
C HIS A 699 17.42 5.18 -22.67
N GLY A 700 16.28 4.53 -22.44
CA GLY A 700 16.19 3.25 -21.73
C GLY A 700 15.16 2.31 -22.36
N GLU A 701 14.86 2.55 -23.64
CA GLU A 701 13.92 1.73 -24.42
C GLU A 701 14.66 0.61 -25.16
N ASP A 702 15.87 0.86 -25.65
CA ASP A 702 16.73 -0.12 -26.33
C ASP A 702 18.08 -0.31 -25.62
N ASP A 703 18.79 -1.36 -26.00
CA ASP A 703 20.15 -1.59 -25.52
C ASP A 703 21.14 -0.62 -26.18
N ILE A 704 22.26 -0.38 -25.49
CA ILE A 704 23.33 0.47 -25.99
C ILE A 704 24.61 -0.32 -25.96
N ALA A 705 25.20 -0.56 -27.13
CA ALA A 705 26.58 -0.99 -27.29
C ALA A 705 27.41 0.15 -27.87
N LEU A 706 28.50 0.49 -27.19
CA LEU A 706 29.49 1.47 -27.64
C LEU A 706 30.88 0.84 -27.56
N LEU A 707 31.58 0.80 -28.69
CA LEU A 707 32.95 0.33 -28.83
C LEU A 707 33.81 1.45 -29.41
N MET A 708 34.76 1.94 -28.63
CA MET A 708 35.72 2.95 -29.07
C MET A 708 37.13 2.37 -29.11
N ALA A 709 37.84 2.68 -30.19
CA ALA A 709 39.19 2.22 -30.44
C ALA A 709 40.11 3.40 -30.78
N LYS A 710 41.10 3.68 -29.93
CA LYS A 710 42.13 4.70 -30.19
C LYS A 710 43.37 4.06 -30.76
N VAL A 711 43.86 4.58 -31.88
CA VAL A 711 45.04 4.09 -32.56
C VAL A 711 46.29 4.36 -31.74
N GLN A 712 47.02 3.31 -31.41
CA GLN A 712 48.36 3.35 -30.85
C GLN A 712 49.33 2.78 -31.88
N ALA A 713 50.14 3.65 -32.50
CA ALA A 713 51.07 3.20 -33.51
C ALA A 713 52.10 2.21 -32.93
N LEU A 714 52.46 1.19 -33.71
CA LEU A 714 53.57 0.31 -33.34
C LEU A 714 54.86 1.15 -33.20
N PRO A 715 55.69 0.91 -32.17
CA PRO A 715 56.92 1.64 -31.98
C PRO A 715 57.83 1.57 -33.22
N LYS A 716 58.56 2.66 -33.51
CA LYS A 716 59.49 2.69 -34.65
C LYS A 716 60.52 1.55 -34.52
N GLY A 717 60.70 0.80 -35.60
CA GLY A 717 61.60 -0.36 -35.63
C GLY A 717 60.97 -1.67 -35.17
N SER A 718 59.69 -1.70 -34.78
CA SER A 718 58.96 -2.93 -34.43
C SER A 718 58.69 -3.85 -35.61
N VAL A 719 59.02 -3.42 -36.83
CA VAL A 719 58.83 -4.17 -38.07
C VAL A 719 60.15 -4.29 -38.80
N GLY A 720 60.53 -5.51 -39.17
CA GLY A 720 61.57 -5.80 -40.16
C GLY A 720 60.91 -6.38 -41.40
N ASP A 721 61.20 -5.84 -42.59
CA ASP A 721 60.55 -6.24 -43.84
C ASP A 721 61.62 -6.35 -44.94
N TRP A 722 61.84 -7.57 -45.42
CA TRP A 722 62.88 -7.89 -46.40
C TRP A 722 62.28 -8.64 -47.59
N ARG A 723 62.90 -8.48 -48.74
CA ARG A 723 62.57 -9.20 -49.96
C ARG A 723 63.79 -9.93 -50.49
N PHE A 724 63.58 -11.16 -50.92
CA PHE A 724 64.62 -12.05 -51.39
C PHE A 724 64.22 -12.68 -52.73
N PRO A 725 65.14 -12.79 -53.69
CA PRO A 725 64.89 -13.56 -54.91
C PRO A 725 64.70 -15.05 -54.59
N SER A 726 64.05 -15.79 -55.49
CA SER A 726 63.78 -17.23 -55.34
C SER A 726 65.03 -18.07 -55.64
N GLU A 727 66.05 -17.94 -54.79
CA GLU A 727 67.34 -18.63 -54.93
C GLU A 727 67.70 -19.41 -53.65
N PRO A 728 68.42 -20.54 -53.73
CA PRO A 728 68.83 -21.30 -52.54
C PRO A 728 69.61 -20.48 -51.49
N THR A 729 70.39 -19.48 -51.93
CA THR A 729 71.15 -18.61 -51.01
C THR A 729 70.24 -17.69 -50.17
N SER A 730 69.01 -17.45 -50.60
CA SER A 730 68.04 -16.59 -49.91
C SER A 730 67.61 -17.15 -48.56
N VAL A 731 67.62 -18.47 -48.36
CA VAL A 731 67.28 -19.06 -47.05
C VAL A 731 68.30 -18.64 -45.99
N ALA A 732 69.60 -18.68 -46.30
CA ALA A 732 70.64 -18.25 -45.38
C ALA A 732 70.56 -16.75 -45.08
N LYS A 733 70.36 -15.93 -46.12
CA LYS A 733 70.19 -14.46 -45.97
C LYS A 733 68.97 -14.10 -45.13
N ALA A 734 67.87 -14.84 -45.28
CA ALA A 734 66.65 -14.65 -44.50
C ALA A 734 66.87 -14.96 -43.02
N ARG A 735 67.60 -16.04 -42.70
CA ARG A 735 68.00 -16.35 -41.31
C ARG A 735 68.90 -15.28 -40.72
N GLU A 736 69.93 -14.85 -41.44
CA GLU A 736 70.83 -13.77 -41.00
C GLU A 736 70.07 -12.47 -40.72
N ALA A 737 69.15 -12.09 -41.62
CA ALA A 737 68.31 -10.90 -41.43
C ALA A 737 67.40 -11.02 -40.20
N ALA A 738 66.75 -12.18 -40.01
CA ALA A 738 65.89 -12.44 -38.87
C ALA A 738 66.67 -12.40 -37.54
N CYS A 739 67.80 -13.12 -37.47
CA CYS A 739 68.64 -13.17 -36.26
C CYS A 739 69.22 -11.81 -35.92
N GLY A 740 69.75 -11.09 -36.92
CA GLY A 740 70.28 -9.74 -36.73
C GLY A 740 69.21 -8.78 -36.18
N TRP A 741 67.99 -8.85 -36.73
CA TRP A 741 66.89 -8.01 -36.27
C TRP A 741 66.46 -8.29 -34.82
N LEU A 742 66.45 -9.56 -34.41
CA LEU A 742 66.15 -9.99 -33.04
C LEU A 742 67.23 -9.54 -32.04
N LEU A 743 68.51 -9.75 -32.39
CA LEU A 743 69.65 -9.34 -31.56
C LEU A 743 69.72 -7.83 -31.36
N GLU A 744 69.47 -7.04 -32.41
CA GLU A 744 69.40 -5.58 -32.32
C GLU A 744 68.32 -5.08 -31.33
N ARG A 745 67.34 -5.92 -31.00
CA ARG A 745 66.18 -5.60 -30.16
C ARG A 745 66.21 -6.27 -28.80
N GLY A 746 67.30 -6.96 -28.47
CA GLY A 746 67.50 -7.69 -27.21
C GLY A 746 66.56 -8.87 -27.05
N LEU A 747 66.20 -9.54 -28.15
CA LEU A 747 65.34 -10.74 -28.16
C LEU A 747 66.18 -12.02 -28.35
N ASP A 748 67.30 -12.10 -27.63
CA ASP A 748 68.31 -13.15 -27.74
C ASP A 748 67.74 -14.55 -27.52
N GLU A 749 66.80 -14.70 -26.57
CA GLU A 749 66.17 -15.98 -26.24
C GLU A 749 65.33 -16.57 -27.39
N LEU A 750 64.86 -15.72 -28.31
CA LEU A 750 64.04 -16.15 -29.45
C LEU A 750 64.88 -16.48 -30.69
N VAL A 751 66.18 -16.17 -30.71
CA VAL A 751 67.02 -16.28 -31.91
C VAL A 751 67.08 -17.70 -32.42
N ASP A 752 67.44 -18.69 -31.59
CA ASP A 752 67.60 -20.08 -32.01
C ASP A 752 66.31 -20.67 -32.58
N THR A 753 65.18 -20.41 -31.90
CA THR A 753 63.86 -20.89 -32.33
C THR A 753 63.43 -20.20 -33.62
N SER A 754 63.58 -18.88 -33.70
CA SER A 754 63.21 -18.09 -34.88
C SER A 754 64.06 -18.45 -36.09
N GLU A 755 65.36 -18.66 -35.91
CA GLU A 755 66.28 -19.08 -36.97
C GLU A 755 65.78 -20.37 -37.63
N LEU A 756 65.47 -21.39 -36.80
CA LEU A 756 64.97 -22.67 -37.26
C LEU A 756 63.63 -22.51 -38.01
N LEU A 757 62.67 -21.80 -37.42
CA LEU A 757 61.33 -21.66 -38.00
C LEU A 757 61.35 -20.82 -39.29
N VAL A 758 62.10 -19.71 -39.33
CA VAL A 758 62.32 -18.91 -40.54
C VAL A 758 62.95 -19.78 -41.63
N SER A 759 63.95 -20.61 -41.29
CA SER A 759 64.55 -21.55 -42.24
C SER A 759 63.51 -22.46 -42.88
N GLU A 760 62.61 -23.03 -42.08
CA GLU A 760 61.57 -23.94 -42.57
C GLU A 760 60.53 -23.21 -43.44
N LEU A 761 60.02 -22.05 -43.02
CA LEU A 761 59.02 -21.30 -43.80
C LEU A 761 59.61 -20.78 -45.12
N VAL A 762 60.81 -20.20 -45.10
CA VAL A 762 61.47 -19.68 -46.30
C VAL A 762 61.89 -20.80 -47.24
N THR A 763 62.34 -21.96 -46.72
CA THR A 763 62.60 -23.14 -47.55
C THR A 763 61.32 -23.67 -48.19
N ASN A 764 60.19 -23.66 -47.47
CA ASN A 764 58.89 -24.02 -48.03
C ASN A 764 58.45 -23.04 -49.12
N ALA A 765 58.60 -21.74 -48.91
CA ALA A 765 58.31 -20.72 -49.92
C ALA A 765 59.19 -20.91 -51.17
N LEU A 766 60.48 -21.24 -51.00
CA LEU A 766 61.39 -21.51 -52.11
C LEU A 766 61.02 -22.80 -52.88
N ARG A 767 60.71 -23.90 -52.19
CA ARG A 767 60.45 -25.20 -52.82
C ARG A 767 59.04 -25.33 -53.40
N HIS A 768 58.07 -24.71 -52.76
CA HIS A 768 56.65 -24.93 -53.04
C HIS A 768 55.89 -23.64 -53.38
N GLY A 769 56.52 -22.48 -53.22
CA GLY A 769 55.98 -21.18 -53.60
C GLY A 769 56.32 -20.79 -55.03
N ARG A 770 56.06 -19.52 -55.37
CA ARG A 770 56.43 -18.87 -56.64
C ARG A 770 56.85 -17.43 -56.37
N GLY A 771 57.59 -16.84 -57.30
CA GLY A 771 57.92 -15.42 -57.26
C GLY A 771 58.95 -15.04 -56.19
N GLU A 772 58.95 -13.76 -55.83
CA GLU A 772 59.84 -13.19 -54.82
C GLU A 772 59.38 -13.59 -53.41
N ILE A 773 60.33 -13.95 -52.54
CA ILE A 773 60.01 -14.30 -51.15
C ILE A 773 60.11 -13.03 -50.31
N ARG A 774 59.05 -12.66 -49.62
CA ARG A 774 59.09 -11.60 -48.60
C ARG A 774 59.15 -12.22 -47.23
N LEU A 775 60.02 -11.73 -46.37
CA LEU A 775 60.07 -12.06 -44.95
C LEU A 775 59.71 -10.80 -44.16
N ARG A 776 58.85 -10.95 -43.16
CA ARG A 776 58.58 -9.88 -42.19
C ARG A 776 58.65 -10.43 -40.79
N LEU A 777 59.34 -9.70 -39.91
CA LEU A 777 59.25 -9.88 -38.47
C LEU A 777 58.52 -8.70 -37.86
N LEU A 778 57.68 -8.98 -36.88
CA LEU A 778 56.91 -8.00 -36.15
C LEU A 778 57.04 -8.23 -34.64
N ARG A 779 57.27 -7.16 -33.89
CA ARG A 779 57.24 -7.16 -32.42
C ARG A 779 56.06 -6.33 -31.97
N ASP A 780 55.08 -6.98 -31.35
CA ASP A 780 53.99 -6.32 -30.64
C ASP A 780 53.85 -6.96 -29.25
N ARG A 781 52.75 -7.69 -28.98
CA ARG A 781 52.58 -8.53 -27.79
C ARG A 781 53.28 -9.87 -27.91
N THR A 782 53.39 -10.35 -29.15
CA THR A 782 54.13 -11.55 -29.55
C THR A 782 55.11 -11.16 -30.65
N MET A 783 56.08 -12.03 -30.91
CA MET A 783 56.92 -11.93 -32.11
C MET A 783 56.25 -12.71 -33.23
N VAL A 784 55.85 -12.02 -34.30
CA VAL A 784 55.21 -12.63 -35.47
C VAL A 784 56.20 -12.66 -36.62
N CYS A 785 56.36 -13.83 -37.23
CA CYS A 785 57.07 -13.97 -38.49
C CYS A 785 56.08 -14.30 -39.60
N GLU A 786 56.09 -13.52 -40.67
CA GLU A 786 55.30 -13.75 -41.88
C GLU A 786 56.24 -13.99 -43.08
N VAL A 787 55.92 -14.98 -43.91
CA VAL A 787 56.63 -15.29 -45.16
C VAL A 787 55.64 -15.30 -46.31
N TRP A 788 55.87 -14.47 -47.33
CA TRP A 788 55.02 -14.39 -48.52
C TRP A 788 55.66 -15.13 -49.68
N ASP A 789 54.79 -15.72 -50.50
CA ASP A 789 55.11 -16.17 -51.85
C ASP A 789 53.88 -16.03 -52.77
N ASP A 790 54.09 -16.09 -54.09
CA ASP A 790 53.06 -15.87 -55.10
C ASP A 790 52.26 -17.16 -55.45
N ALA A 791 52.37 -18.23 -54.65
CA ALA A 791 51.57 -19.44 -54.88
C ALA A 791 50.24 -19.41 -54.13
N TYR A 792 49.17 -19.81 -54.82
CA TYR A 792 47.82 -19.89 -54.25
C TYR A 792 47.56 -21.15 -53.40
N ALA A 793 48.42 -22.17 -53.50
CA ALA A 793 48.23 -23.45 -52.82
C ALA A 793 48.60 -23.33 -51.33
N GLN A 794 47.63 -23.55 -50.44
CA GLN A 794 47.87 -23.51 -49.00
C GLN A 794 48.79 -24.66 -48.54
N PRO A 795 49.69 -24.40 -47.56
CA PRO A 795 50.55 -25.43 -47.00
C PRO A 795 49.69 -26.49 -46.29
N ARG A 796 50.07 -27.76 -46.43
CA ARG A 796 49.44 -28.88 -45.71
C ARG A 796 50.47 -29.54 -44.83
N GLN A 797 50.17 -29.65 -43.54
CA GLN A 797 50.96 -30.46 -42.63
C GLN A 797 50.87 -31.93 -43.07
N ARG A 798 52.01 -32.59 -43.22
CA ARG A 798 52.10 -34.01 -43.54
C ARG A 798 52.66 -34.74 -42.33
N ARG A 799 52.21 -35.98 -42.08
CA ARG A 799 52.89 -36.88 -41.15
C ARG A 799 54.04 -37.55 -41.92
N ALA A 800 55.26 -37.08 -41.69
CA ALA A 800 56.46 -37.69 -42.24
C ALA A 800 56.76 -39.01 -41.50
N GLN A 801 57.08 -40.07 -42.22
CA GLN A 801 57.59 -41.33 -41.66
C GLN A 801 59.04 -41.17 -41.19
N GLU A 802 59.54 -42.11 -40.38
CA GLU A 802 60.92 -42.07 -39.86
C GLU A 802 61.98 -41.99 -40.98
N THR A 803 61.69 -42.55 -42.16
CA THR A 803 62.57 -42.58 -43.34
C THR A 803 62.37 -41.44 -44.32
N ASP A 804 61.40 -40.55 -44.11
CA ASP A 804 61.14 -39.45 -45.06
C ASP A 804 62.15 -38.31 -44.87
N GLU A 805 62.85 -37.94 -45.95
CA GLU A 805 63.82 -36.82 -45.99
C GLU A 805 63.14 -35.43 -46.06
N GLY A 806 61.80 -35.37 -46.08
CA GLY A 806 61.04 -34.13 -46.19
C GLY A 806 59.68 -34.19 -45.49
N GLY A 807 58.98 -33.05 -45.43
CA GLY A 807 57.63 -32.96 -44.85
C GLY A 807 57.56 -32.72 -43.33
N ARG A 808 58.70 -32.54 -42.66
CA ARG A 808 58.79 -32.25 -41.21
C ARG A 808 58.72 -30.77 -40.85
N GLY A 809 58.96 -29.86 -41.80
CA GLY A 809 59.09 -28.43 -41.52
C GLY A 809 57.88 -27.81 -40.80
N LEU A 810 56.66 -28.00 -41.32
CA LEU A 810 55.45 -27.50 -40.66
C LEU A 810 55.13 -28.22 -39.34
N GLN A 811 55.64 -29.44 -39.15
CA GLN A 811 55.52 -30.14 -37.88
C GLN A 811 56.43 -29.51 -36.82
N LEU A 812 57.64 -29.07 -37.18
CA LEU A 812 58.52 -28.29 -36.31
C LEU A 812 57.89 -26.94 -35.95
N VAL A 813 57.34 -26.23 -36.94
CA VAL A 813 56.59 -24.98 -36.71
C VAL A 813 55.44 -25.23 -35.73
N SER A 814 54.68 -26.30 -35.92
CA SER A 814 53.57 -26.66 -35.02
C SER A 814 53.98 -27.06 -33.60
N LEU A 815 55.24 -27.45 -33.39
CA LEU A 815 55.75 -27.86 -32.07
C LEU A 815 56.38 -26.70 -31.30
N LEU A 816 56.98 -25.75 -32.01
CA LEU A 816 57.78 -24.68 -31.42
C LEU A 816 57.09 -23.32 -31.43
N ALA A 817 56.16 -23.08 -32.37
CA ALA A 817 55.37 -21.85 -32.38
C ALA A 817 54.19 -21.94 -31.42
N GLU A 818 53.83 -20.81 -30.80
CA GLU A 818 52.62 -20.71 -29.99
C GLU A 818 51.37 -20.83 -30.87
N ARG A 819 51.40 -20.14 -32.02
CA ARG A 819 50.39 -20.22 -33.07
C ARG A 819 51.07 -20.15 -34.43
N TRP A 820 50.49 -20.80 -35.42
CA TRP A 820 50.92 -20.65 -36.80
C TRP A 820 49.74 -20.86 -37.73
N GLY A 821 49.86 -20.34 -38.96
CA GLY A 821 48.80 -20.46 -39.94
C GLY A 821 49.22 -20.02 -41.32
N SER A 822 48.24 -19.92 -42.21
CA SER A 822 48.45 -19.44 -43.56
C SER A 822 47.25 -18.64 -44.05
N ARG A 823 47.50 -17.49 -44.68
CA ARG A 823 46.50 -16.58 -45.24
C ARG A 823 46.63 -16.51 -46.75
N ARG A 824 45.52 -16.38 -47.48
CA ARG A 824 45.55 -16.03 -48.90
C ARG A 824 45.71 -14.53 -49.07
N THR A 825 46.43 -14.13 -50.12
CA THR A 825 46.48 -12.74 -50.55
C THR A 825 46.03 -12.67 -52.00
N PRO A 826 45.65 -11.49 -52.52
CA PRO A 826 45.27 -11.34 -53.92
C PRO A 826 46.32 -11.82 -54.93
N LYS A 827 47.60 -11.90 -54.52
CA LYS A 827 48.73 -12.28 -55.39
C LYS A 827 49.40 -13.60 -55.03
N GLY A 828 48.96 -14.28 -53.96
CA GLY A 828 49.64 -15.46 -53.44
C GLY A 828 49.19 -15.85 -52.04
N LYS A 829 50.12 -16.14 -51.15
CA LYS A 829 49.82 -16.52 -49.76
C LYS A 829 50.87 -15.99 -48.78
N ILE A 830 50.50 -16.03 -47.51
CA ILE A 830 51.37 -15.77 -46.37
C ILE A 830 51.34 -17.01 -45.50
N VAL A 831 52.51 -17.49 -45.09
CA VAL A 831 52.63 -18.47 -44.00
C VAL A 831 53.26 -17.75 -42.82
N TRP A 832 52.71 -17.93 -41.63
CA TRP A 832 53.14 -17.17 -40.46
C TRP A 832 53.22 -18.04 -39.21
N PHE A 833 54.02 -17.60 -38.25
CA PHE A 833 54.09 -18.16 -36.90
C PHE A 833 54.27 -17.06 -35.86
N GLU A 834 53.86 -17.36 -34.63
CA GLU A 834 53.94 -16.48 -33.46
C GLU A 834 54.77 -17.15 -32.36
N LEU A 835 55.65 -16.38 -31.73
CA LEU A 835 56.40 -16.73 -30.52
C LEU A 835 56.07 -15.74 -29.40
N ALA A 836 55.99 -16.24 -28.17
CA ALA A 836 55.87 -15.39 -26.98
C ALA A 836 57.14 -14.53 -26.80
N LEU A 837 56.97 -13.29 -26.32
CA LEU A 837 58.07 -12.34 -26.05
C LEU A 837 58.62 -12.43 -24.63
#